data_AF-A0A0X1SYA8-F1
#
_entry.id   AF-A0A0X1SYA8-F1
#
_cell.length_a   1.000
_cell.length_b   1.000
_cell.length_c   1.000
_cell.angle_alpha   90.00
_cell.angle_beta   90.00
_cell.angle_gamma   90.00
#
_symmetry.space_group_name_H-M   'P 1'
#
loop_
_entity.id
_entity.type
_entity.pdbx_description
1 polymer ?
#
loop_
_entity_poly.entity_id
_entity_poly.type
_entity_poly.pdbx_seq_one_letter_code
_entity_poly.pdbx_strand_id
1 'polypeptide(L)'
;MLFKNWRFPITDELEQKIRSDVEAKLPNQPPSADQWKMILSRTPTTSVVAGAGSGKSTTMVLRLLVLRHYLGIDFSNLTVVTFTVESKKDFANKVREVFKLWGYDISHDDSLKIVRTFHSRILSFARCLPGMASVQPFEFLEKDGSAKEKGSVFQVKMGEPQLELMNKCYMRLYDNNPEFKALIGKLYRHALAMEKVNADSPEALKAQRQARDLAKADEDICDTLERLWRGAGKWPIDGIEPSRKVIQLLGHDFQVNGYIPELDAFVILGVDKSESQDLKAKEGRFPYLNTDVKNKRILFQAHCSRPVIYLKSYVDSASSIEAIKSLVNTCPKFTYKIEGDIFPQYITEAFYSAASYMENLGLDVFEAIRAMRLPKGDVDRDFFHALAIYWNDFTRMLFNMTPPVMTFNTMFAIFSERKPHNLKALSPGVLKPLTTLLVDEFQDVGANTISWIRATFAEIERRNLTVPTNGSPAYASLMAVGDDWQSIYGWRGSSPHYLIDFDKVFESPEPNQVLMQENHRSHQMVIDAAEEIVKHTPGGVPNKQGVAKNNSVIKHQVPVEVRELNWKQIAADVERHYLAGDSILVLTRSNSVKDEARDELEELLDRARMEKRSSQIKFLTYHSAKGLQAKAVFLLGDCDLKTSSPSKNDLYAQAGLNRVGDPCGYDTAQGEEALRTAYVAITRAITYCYWYLDDESRPAIQRASRHIQSAQPYWNVVKAPVPASKP
;
A
#
# COMPACT_ATOMS: atom_id res chain seq x y z
N MET A 1 7.67 -9.48 -31.10
CA MET A 1 8.10 -8.07 -31.16
C MET A 1 6.90 -7.13 -31.14
N LEU A 2 6.87 -6.24 -30.14
CA LEU A 2 5.79 -5.27 -29.91
C LEU A 2 6.02 -3.93 -30.61
N PHE A 3 7.22 -3.70 -31.14
CA PHE A 3 7.63 -2.44 -31.77
C PHE A 3 8.41 -2.71 -33.05
N LYS A 4 8.25 -1.83 -34.04
CA LYS A 4 9.08 -1.81 -35.25
C LYS A 4 10.49 -1.31 -34.99
N ASN A 5 11.40 -1.61 -35.90
CA ASN A 5 12.72 -0.99 -35.93
C ASN A 5 12.63 0.37 -36.64
N TRP A 6 12.62 1.46 -35.88
CA TRP A 6 12.58 2.83 -36.37
C TRP A 6 13.17 3.79 -35.33
N ARG A 7 13.48 5.03 -35.72
CA ARG A 7 13.99 6.06 -34.81
C ARG A 7 13.30 7.41 -35.02
N PHE A 8 13.14 8.17 -33.95
CA PHE A 8 12.70 9.57 -34.05
C PHE A 8 13.71 10.38 -34.88
N PRO A 9 13.25 11.25 -35.79
CA PRO A 9 14.12 12.01 -36.70
C PRO A 9 14.78 13.20 -36.00
N ILE A 10 15.56 12.94 -34.94
CA ILE A 10 16.38 13.93 -34.25
C ILE A 10 17.77 13.91 -34.90
N THR A 11 18.05 14.87 -35.78
CA THR A 11 19.38 15.07 -36.35
C THR A 11 20.27 15.83 -35.36
N ASP A 12 21.57 15.87 -35.63
CA ASP A 12 22.52 16.58 -34.74
C ASP A 12 22.30 18.09 -34.78
N GLU A 13 21.88 18.65 -35.91
CA GLU A 13 21.48 20.05 -36.03
C GLU A 13 20.21 20.35 -35.21
N LEU A 14 19.23 19.44 -35.25
CA LEU A 14 18.00 19.58 -34.47
C LEU A 14 18.30 19.47 -32.96
N GLU A 15 19.17 18.54 -32.57
CA GLU A 15 19.62 18.40 -31.20
C GLU A 15 20.32 19.67 -30.68
N GLN A 16 21.24 20.24 -31.45
CA GLN A 16 21.89 21.51 -31.11
C GLN A 16 20.89 22.65 -30.94
N LYS A 17 19.91 22.74 -31.85
CA LYS A 17 18.82 23.72 -31.76
C LYS A 17 17.99 23.54 -30.49
N ILE A 18 17.58 22.31 -30.16
CA ILE A 18 16.81 22.00 -28.94
C ILE A 18 17.61 22.44 -27.71
N ARG A 19 18.90 22.10 -27.63
CA ARG A 19 19.77 22.48 -26.51
C ARG A 19 19.87 23.99 -26.35
N SER A 20 20.14 24.70 -27.45
CA SER A 20 20.24 26.17 -27.46
C SER A 20 18.93 26.84 -27.04
N ASP A 21 17.79 26.36 -27.53
CA ASP A 21 16.48 26.92 -27.16
C ASP A 21 16.15 26.69 -25.68
N VAL A 22 16.47 25.50 -25.15
CA VAL A 22 16.27 25.18 -23.73
C VAL A 22 17.15 26.04 -22.84
N GLU A 23 18.43 26.21 -23.19
CA GLU A 23 19.34 27.08 -22.45
C GLU A 23 18.86 28.54 -22.44
N ALA A 24 18.38 29.05 -23.58
CA ALA A 24 17.89 30.41 -23.69
C ALA A 24 16.58 30.66 -22.90
N LYS A 25 15.67 29.69 -22.86
CA LYS A 25 14.33 29.84 -22.23
C LYS A 25 14.26 29.34 -20.79
N LEU A 26 15.16 28.45 -20.38
CA LEU A 26 15.24 27.86 -19.04
C LEU A 26 16.67 28.00 -18.46
N PRO A 27 17.24 29.21 -18.38
CA PRO A 27 18.66 29.40 -18.01
C PRO A 27 18.99 28.96 -16.58
N ASN A 28 18.00 28.93 -15.69
CA ASN A 28 18.19 28.56 -14.28
C ASN A 28 18.02 27.06 -14.01
N GLN A 29 17.66 26.26 -15.02
CA GLN A 29 17.41 24.82 -14.88
C GLN A 29 17.96 24.05 -16.09
N PRO A 30 19.26 24.16 -16.40
CA PRO A 30 19.84 23.41 -17.50
C PRO A 30 19.74 21.90 -17.24
N PRO A 31 19.27 21.08 -18.22
CA PRO A 31 19.23 19.65 -18.03
C PRO A 31 20.63 19.05 -17.89
N SER A 32 20.78 18.07 -17.00
CA SER A 32 22.01 17.30 -16.86
C SER A 32 22.29 16.42 -18.07
N ALA A 33 23.50 15.86 -18.15
CA ALA A 33 23.88 14.93 -19.23
C ALA A 33 22.92 13.73 -19.32
N ASP A 34 22.52 13.17 -18.18
CA ASP A 34 21.57 12.04 -18.14
C ASP A 34 20.14 12.46 -18.50
N GLN A 35 19.72 13.66 -18.08
CA GLN A 35 18.42 14.20 -18.48
C GLN A 35 18.36 14.43 -19.99
N TRP A 36 19.45 14.88 -20.62
CA TRP A 36 19.53 15.01 -22.07
C TRP A 36 19.41 13.67 -22.81
N LYS A 37 19.99 12.59 -22.29
CA LYS A 37 19.82 11.23 -22.86
C LYS A 37 18.35 10.82 -22.90
N MET A 38 17.58 11.17 -21.86
CA MET A 38 16.13 10.93 -21.83
C MET A 38 15.37 11.84 -22.80
N ILE A 39 15.61 13.17 -22.75
CA ILE A 39 14.91 14.16 -23.58
C ILE A 39 15.07 13.87 -25.07
N LEU A 40 16.28 13.45 -25.47
CA LEU A 40 16.67 13.25 -26.86
C LEU A 40 16.64 11.79 -27.30
N SER A 41 16.05 10.89 -26.49
CA SER A 41 15.95 9.47 -26.83
C SER A 41 15.35 9.28 -28.23
N ARG A 42 16.02 8.50 -29.07
CA ARG A 42 15.66 8.30 -30.48
C ARG A 42 14.96 6.96 -30.72
N THR A 43 15.00 6.01 -29.78
CA THR A 43 14.50 4.65 -29.95
C THR A 43 12.99 4.54 -29.69
N PRO A 44 12.32 3.48 -30.19
CA PRO A 44 10.89 3.24 -29.95
C PRO A 44 10.58 2.96 -28.49
N THR A 45 11.50 2.33 -27.77
CA THR A 45 11.33 2.01 -26.36
C THR A 45 12.46 2.61 -25.53
N THR A 46 12.13 3.20 -24.39
CA THR A 46 13.11 3.75 -23.46
C THR A 46 12.66 3.49 -22.02
N SER A 47 13.48 2.76 -21.26
CA SER A 47 13.37 2.67 -19.81
C SER A 47 14.25 3.73 -19.17
N VAL A 48 13.70 4.55 -18.30
CA VAL A 48 14.42 5.56 -17.54
C VAL A 48 14.37 5.21 -16.06
N VAL A 49 15.52 4.82 -15.51
CA VAL A 49 15.69 4.54 -14.09
C VAL A 49 16.27 5.78 -13.44
N ALA A 50 15.47 6.46 -12.66
CA ALA A 50 15.76 7.79 -12.18
C ALA A 50 15.58 7.86 -10.67
N GLY A 51 16.67 8.11 -9.94
CA GLY A 51 16.69 8.13 -8.48
C GLY A 51 15.79 9.20 -7.84
N ALA A 52 15.71 9.21 -6.51
CA ALA A 52 15.01 10.28 -5.80
C ALA A 52 15.64 11.65 -6.12
N GLY A 53 14.81 12.67 -6.37
CA GLY A 53 15.31 14.04 -6.62
C GLY A 53 15.97 14.29 -7.98
N SER A 54 15.91 13.35 -8.93
CA SER A 54 16.58 13.49 -10.24
C SER A 54 15.88 14.37 -11.28
N GLY A 55 14.72 14.96 -10.95
CA GLY A 55 13.98 15.83 -11.86
C GLY A 55 13.10 15.12 -12.89
N LYS A 56 12.83 13.81 -12.71
CA LYS A 56 11.96 12.95 -13.56
C LYS A 56 10.86 13.70 -14.32
N SER A 57 9.88 14.26 -13.60
CA SER A 57 8.71 14.86 -14.22
C SER A 57 9.04 16.08 -15.07
N THR A 58 9.99 16.92 -14.65
CA THR A 58 10.46 18.09 -15.45
C THR A 58 11.14 17.62 -16.74
N THR A 59 11.98 16.59 -16.64
CA THR A 59 12.64 15.99 -17.81
C THR A 59 11.62 15.36 -18.77
N MET A 60 10.56 14.70 -18.26
CA MET A 60 9.45 14.20 -19.08
C MET A 60 8.70 15.33 -19.79
N VAL A 61 8.49 16.48 -19.16
CA VAL A 61 7.84 17.63 -19.80
C VAL A 61 8.70 18.18 -20.94
N LEU A 62 10.02 18.24 -20.79
CA LEU A 62 10.92 18.61 -21.88
C LEU A 62 10.92 17.57 -23.01
N ARG A 63 10.84 16.27 -22.69
CA ARG A 63 10.65 15.23 -23.71
C ARG A 63 9.34 15.43 -24.47
N LEU A 64 8.25 15.69 -23.76
CA LEU A 64 6.94 15.98 -24.36
C LEU A 64 7.01 17.20 -25.30
N LEU A 65 7.74 18.25 -24.89
CA LEU A 65 7.99 19.42 -25.72
C LEU A 65 8.79 19.07 -26.99
N VAL A 66 9.83 18.22 -26.89
CA VAL A 66 10.58 17.72 -28.06
C VAL A 66 9.65 17.00 -29.04
N LEU A 67 8.82 16.08 -28.55
CA LEU A 67 7.87 15.31 -29.37
C LEU A 67 6.87 16.23 -30.09
N ARG A 68 6.29 17.22 -29.38
CA ARG A 68 5.28 18.11 -29.96
C ARG A 68 5.86 19.22 -30.82
N HIS A 69 6.77 20.03 -30.28
CA HIS A 69 7.25 21.25 -30.93
C HIS A 69 8.25 20.97 -32.05
N TYR A 70 9.24 20.11 -31.77
CA TYR A 70 10.35 19.90 -32.70
C TYR A 70 10.04 18.79 -33.70
N LEU A 71 9.43 17.69 -33.24
CA LEU A 71 9.06 16.57 -34.11
C LEU A 71 7.66 16.68 -34.71
N GLY A 72 6.82 17.63 -34.27
CA GLY A 72 5.51 17.88 -34.86
C GLY A 72 4.43 16.84 -34.52
N ILE A 73 4.65 16.00 -33.51
CA ILE A 73 3.68 14.96 -33.12
C ILE A 73 2.45 15.64 -32.52
N ASP A 74 1.27 15.30 -33.05
CA ASP A 74 0.02 15.86 -32.55
C ASP A 74 -0.40 15.27 -31.20
N PHE A 75 -1.03 16.09 -30.34
CA PHE A 75 -1.54 15.63 -29.04
C PHE A 75 -2.58 14.51 -29.18
N SER A 76 -3.25 14.38 -30.34
CA SER A 76 -4.11 13.23 -30.63
C SER A 76 -3.35 11.90 -30.77
N ASN A 77 -2.02 11.93 -30.94
CA ASN A 77 -1.15 10.74 -31.02
C ASN A 77 -0.27 10.55 -29.78
N LEU A 78 -0.48 11.34 -28.73
CA LEU A 78 0.38 11.36 -27.56
C LEU A 78 -0.42 11.30 -26.27
N THR A 79 0.05 10.53 -25.29
CA THR A 79 -0.47 10.54 -23.92
C THR A 79 0.66 10.38 -22.92
N VAL A 80 0.60 11.17 -21.86
CA VAL A 80 1.37 10.93 -20.63
C VAL A 80 0.44 10.26 -19.62
N VAL A 81 0.86 9.16 -19.01
CA VAL A 81 0.14 8.49 -17.95
C VAL A 81 0.87 8.66 -16.62
N THR A 82 0.15 9.15 -15.62
CA THR A 82 0.64 9.30 -14.24
C THR A 82 -0.18 8.45 -13.29
N PHE A 83 0.41 8.09 -12.16
CA PHE A 83 -0.18 7.13 -11.24
C PHE A 83 -1.29 7.71 -10.32
N THR A 84 -1.21 8.98 -9.93
CA THR A 84 -2.19 9.62 -9.05
C THR A 84 -2.85 10.83 -9.70
N VAL A 85 -4.04 11.22 -9.21
CA VAL A 85 -4.74 12.44 -9.65
C VAL A 85 -3.95 13.69 -9.30
N GLU A 86 -3.27 13.68 -8.16
CA GLU A 86 -2.41 14.75 -7.70
C GLU A 86 -1.20 14.91 -8.63
N SER A 87 -0.50 13.81 -8.96
CA SER A 87 0.58 13.78 -9.94
C SER A 87 0.12 14.24 -11.32
N LYS A 88 -1.09 13.84 -11.75
CA LYS A 88 -1.70 14.29 -13.00
C LYS A 88 -1.82 15.81 -13.03
N LYS A 89 -2.37 16.41 -11.98
CA LYS A 89 -2.57 17.87 -11.88
C LYS A 89 -1.24 18.62 -11.84
N ASP A 90 -0.28 18.14 -11.03
CA ASP A 90 1.07 18.73 -10.95
C ASP A 90 1.78 18.68 -12.31
N PHE A 91 1.79 17.52 -12.96
CA PHE A 91 2.41 17.36 -14.27
C PHE A 91 1.71 18.23 -15.33
N ALA A 92 0.38 18.26 -15.36
CA ALA A 92 -0.38 19.11 -16.29
C ALA A 92 -0.08 20.60 -16.12
N ASN A 93 0.10 21.06 -14.88
CA ASN A 93 0.54 22.44 -14.61
C ASN A 93 1.95 22.71 -15.16
N LYS A 94 2.91 21.81 -14.93
CA LYS A 94 4.27 21.92 -15.48
C LYS A 94 4.27 21.93 -17.01
N VAL A 95 3.42 21.11 -17.65
CA VAL A 95 3.24 21.15 -19.11
C VAL A 95 2.84 22.55 -19.55
N ARG A 96 1.82 23.15 -18.94
CA ARG A 96 1.37 24.50 -19.30
C ARG A 96 2.44 25.56 -19.10
N GLU A 97 3.15 25.52 -17.98
CA GLU A 97 4.22 26.47 -17.65
C GLU A 97 5.37 26.41 -18.68
N VAL A 98 5.86 25.21 -18.96
CA VAL A 98 6.99 25.02 -19.91
C VAL A 98 6.57 25.30 -21.35
N PHE A 99 5.40 24.81 -21.78
CA PHE A 99 4.93 25.01 -23.16
C PHE A 99 4.64 26.47 -23.48
N LYS A 100 4.21 27.27 -22.49
CA LYS A 100 4.03 28.72 -22.64
C LYS A 100 5.32 29.43 -23.05
N LEU A 101 6.49 28.97 -22.59
CA LEU A 101 7.80 29.53 -22.98
C LEU A 101 8.14 29.28 -24.47
N TRP A 102 7.50 28.30 -25.10
CA TRP A 102 7.57 28.03 -26.54
C TRP A 102 6.38 28.59 -27.32
N GLY A 103 5.58 29.45 -26.71
CA GLY A 103 4.45 30.12 -27.38
C GLY A 103 3.19 29.27 -27.50
N TYR A 104 3.08 28.16 -26.76
CA TYR A 104 1.85 27.37 -26.70
C TYR A 104 1.00 27.79 -25.50
N ASP A 105 -0.21 28.29 -25.76
CA ASP A 105 -1.20 28.53 -24.71
C ASP A 105 -2.11 27.30 -24.56
N ILE A 106 -1.70 26.35 -23.72
CA ILE A 106 -2.46 25.14 -23.46
C ILE A 106 -3.48 25.42 -22.34
N SER A 107 -4.76 25.24 -22.68
CA SER A 107 -5.85 25.36 -21.71
C SER A 107 -5.70 24.35 -20.57
N HIS A 108 -6.32 24.63 -19.41
CA HIS A 108 -6.32 23.68 -18.31
C HIS A 108 -6.89 22.32 -18.74
N ASP A 109 -8.02 22.32 -19.44
CA ASP A 109 -8.70 21.10 -19.88
C ASP A 109 -7.88 20.30 -20.88
N ASP A 110 -7.21 20.95 -21.83
CA ASP A 110 -6.38 20.25 -22.81
C ASP A 110 -5.13 19.65 -22.18
N SER A 111 -4.54 20.31 -21.18
CA SER A 111 -3.43 19.73 -20.41
C SER A 111 -3.84 18.45 -19.68
N LEU A 112 -5.07 18.37 -19.16
CA LEU A 112 -5.63 17.19 -18.51
C LEU A 112 -6.08 16.09 -19.49
N LYS A 113 -6.21 16.40 -20.79
CA LYS A 113 -6.41 15.40 -21.85
C LYS A 113 -5.10 14.77 -22.29
N ILE A 114 -4.00 15.53 -22.25
CA ILE A 114 -2.64 15.06 -22.54
C ILE A 114 -2.12 14.18 -21.41
N VAL A 115 -2.30 14.64 -20.16
CA VAL A 115 -1.84 13.94 -18.95
C VAL A 115 -3.01 13.23 -18.29
N ARG A 116 -2.98 11.91 -18.27
CA ARG A 116 -4.10 11.06 -17.85
C ARG A 116 -3.67 10.06 -16.77
N THR A 117 -4.64 9.49 -16.06
CA THR A 117 -4.42 8.30 -15.22
C THR A 117 -4.68 7.03 -16.03
N PHE A 118 -4.12 5.91 -15.60
CA PHE A 118 -4.43 4.58 -16.13
C PHE A 118 -5.94 4.29 -16.17
N HIS A 119 -6.63 4.62 -15.08
CA HIS A 119 -8.09 4.49 -14.92
C HIS A 119 -8.88 5.29 -15.97
N SER A 120 -8.54 6.55 -16.16
CA SER A 120 -9.22 7.37 -17.17
C SER A 120 -8.98 6.87 -18.60
N ARG A 121 -7.84 6.21 -18.87
CA ARG A 121 -7.54 5.58 -20.16
C ARG A 121 -8.32 4.30 -20.37
N ILE A 122 -8.31 3.37 -19.42
CA ILE A 122 -9.01 2.09 -19.59
C ILE A 122 -10.54 2.27 -19.65
N LEU A 123 -11.09 3.27 -18.96
CA LEU A 123 -12.51 3.61 -19.06
C LEU A 123 -12.91 3.99 -20.49
N SER A 124 -12.03 4.69 -21.22
CA SER A 124 -12.28 5.01 -22.64
C SER A 124 -12.30 3.79 -23.54
N PHE A 125 -11.60 2.71 -23.16
CA PHE A 125 -11.63 1.43 -23.87
C PHE A 125 -12.95 0.71 -23.60
N ALA A 126 -13.34 0.59 -22.34
CA ALA A 126 -14.60 -0.06 -21.93
C ALA A 126 -15.81 0.55 -22.65
N ARG A 127 -15.84 1.87 -22.80
CA ARG A 127 -16.91 2.60 -23.51
C ARG A 127 -17.00 2.32 -25.01
N CYS A 128 -15.98 1.71 -25.63
CA CYS A 128 -16.05 1.26 -27.02
C CYS A 128 -16.77 -0.08 -27.19
N LEU A 129 -17.00 -0.84 -26.10
CA LEU A 129 -17.71 -2.11 -26.21
C LEU A 129 -19.21 -1.88 -26.51
N PRO A 130 -19.83 -2.75 -27.32
CA PRO A 130 -21.27 -2.68 -27.57
C PRO A 130 -22.08 -2.66 -26.27
N GLY A 131 -23.01 -1.70 -26.14
CA GLY A 131 -23.84 -1.54 -24.94
C GLY A 131 -23.13 -0.90 -23.72
N MET A 132 -21.84 -0.56 -23.82
CA MET A 132 -21.03 -0.06 -22.69
C MET A 132 -20.71 1.44 -22.77
N ALA A 133 -21.32 2.19 -23.69
CA ALA A 133 -21.04 3.62 -23.86
C ALA A 133 -21.21 4.45 -22.57
N SER A 134 -22.14 4.04 -21.69
CA SER A 134 -22.45 4.69 -20.41
C SER A 134 -21.84 3.98 -19.20
N VAL A 135 -20.95 3.00 -19.38
CA VAL A 135 -20.36 2.23 -18.26
C VAL A 135 -19.72 3.15 -17.22
N GLN A 136 -20.00 2.85 -15.96
CA GLN A 136 -19.48 3.56 -14.80
C GLN A 136 -18.43 2.70 -14.07
N PRO A 137 -17.30 3.29 -13.66
CA PRO A 137 -16.33 2.60 -12.82
C PRO A 137 -16.84 2.48 -11.38
N PHE A 138 -16.86 1.25 -10.84
CA PHE A 138 -17.30 0.94 -9.48
C PHE A 138 -16.56 1.79 -8.43
N GLU A 139 -15.25 1.92 -8.58
CA GLU A 139 -14.38 2.64 -7.66
C GLU A 139 -14.72 4.13 -7.53
N PHE A 140 -15.39 4.73 -8.51
CA PHE A 140 -15.70 6.17 -8.51
C PHE A 140 -17.19 6.48 -8.35
N LEU A 141 -18.04 5.48 -8.06
CA LEU A 141 -19.46 5.72 -7.81
C LEU A 141 -19.68 6.69 -6.65
N GLU A 142 -20.53 7.69 -6.88
CA GLU A 142 -21.03 8.67 -5.91
C GLU A 142 -22.50 8.37 -5.58
N LYS A 143 -23.02 9.01 -4.51
CA LYS A 143 -24.40 8.78 -4.03
C LYS A 143 -25.49 9.11 -5.06
N ASP A 144 -25.20 10.05 -5.96
CA ASP A 144 -26.12 10.47 -7.02
C ASP A 144 -26.10 9.52 -8.23
N GLY A 145 -25.33 8.43 -8.16
CA GLY A 145 -25.14 7.49 -9.27
C GLY A 145 -24.16 8.00 -10.35
N SER A 146 -23.56 9.18 -10.16
CA SER A 146 -22.49 9.68 -11.03
C SER A 146 -21.13 9.10 -10.63
N ALA A 147 -20.15 9.16 -11.53
CA ALA A 147 -18.77 8.79 -11.22
C ALA A 147 -17.84 10.01 -11.23
N LYS A 148 -17.09 10.22 -10.14
CA LYS A 148 -16.05 11.26 -10.07
C LYS A 148 -14.71 10.68 -9.66
N GLU A 149 -13.68 10.95 -10.45
CA GLU A 149 -12.31 10.53 -10.18
C GLU A 149 -11.80 11.20 -8.88
N LYS A 150 -11.62 10.42 -7.81
CA LYS A 150 -11.04 10.84 -6.53
C LYS A 150 -9.90 9.90 -6.13
N GLY A 151 -8.77 10.49 -5.72
CA GLY A 151 -7.69 9.77 -5.03
C GLY A 151 -6.64 9.09 -5.90
N SER A 152 -5.78 8.30 -5.25
CA SER A 152 -4.72 7.50 -5.87
C SER A 152 -5.29 6.16 -6.38
N VAL A 153 -4.73 5.62 -7.48
CA VAL A 153 -5.06 4.28 -8.05
C VAL A 153 -5.12 3.19 -6.98
N PHE A 154 -4.35 3.38 -5.92
CA PHE A 154 -4.24 2.42 -4.86
C PHE A 154 -5.14 2.73 -3.66
N GLN A 155 -5.44 3.99 -3.34
CA GLN A 155 -6.28 4.38 -2.19
C GLN A 155 -7.69 4.79 -2.63
N VAL A 156 -8.47 3.85 -3.16
CA VAL A 156 -9.91 4.03 -3.24
C VAL A 156 -10.49 3.57 -1.91
N LYS A 157 -10.67 4.49 -0.97
CA LYS A 157 -11.50 4.20 0.21
C LYS A 157 -12.92 3.97 -0.30
N MET A 158 -13.50 2.81 -0.01
CA MET A 158 -14.86 2.51 -0.44
C MET A 158 -15.81 3.57 0.11
N GLY A 159 -16.52 4.22 -0.80
CA GLY A 159 -17.60 5.13 -0.46
C GLY A 159 -18.84 4.37 -0.03
N GLU A 160 -19.81 5.11 0.50
CA GLU A 160 -21.11 4.57 0.88
C GLU A 160 -21.83 3.82 -0.26
N PRO A 161 -21.85 4.32 -1.53
CA PRO A 161 -22.49 3.60 -2.64
C PRO A 161 -21.84 2.24 -2.93
N GLN A 162 -20.51 2.16 -2.88
CA GLN A 162 -19.76 0.93 -3.08
C GLN A 162 -20.10 -0.09 -2.00
N LEU A 163 -20.05 0.33 -0.73
CA LEU A 163 -20.38 -0.52 0.41
C LEU A 163 -21.83 -1.01 0.37
N GLU A 164 -22.77 -0.17 -0.07
CA GLU A 164 -24.17 -0.55 -0.23
C GLU A 164 -24.34 -1.67 -1.27
N LEU A 165 -23.73 -1.53 -2.45
CA LEU A 165 -23.76 -2.56 -3.49
C LEU A 165 -23.11 -3.86 -3.02
N MET A 166 -21.94 -3.76 -2.39
CA MET A 166 -21.22 -4.92 -1.86
C MET A 166 -22.08 -5.69 -0.83
N ASN A 167 -22.72 -4.97 0.08
CA ASN A 167 -23.60 -5.54 1.11
C ASN A 167 -24.90 -6.11 0.52
N LYS A 168 -25.47 -5.45 -0.50
CA LYS A 168 -26.65 -5.96 -1.20
C LYS A 168 -26.41 -7.32 -1.85
N CYS A 169 -25.26 -7.48 -2.52
CA CYS A 169 -24.87 -8.78 -3.09
C CYS A 169 -24.66 -9.84 -2.00
N TYR A 170 -23.97 -9.45 -0.93
CA TYR A 170 -23.69 -10.33 0.22
C TYR A 170 -24.98 -10.86 0.88
N MET A 171 -25.94 -9.97 1.18
CA MET A 171 -27.23 -10.34 1.77
C MET A 171 -28.04 -11.26 0.84
N ARG A 172 -28.14 -10.90 -0.44
CA ARG A 172 -28.84 -11.73 -1.45
C ARG A 172 -28.25 -13.15 -1.50
N LEU A 173 -26.92 -13.27 -1.52
CA LEU A 173 -26.27 -14.58 -1.55
C LEU A 173 -26.49 -15.35 -0.25
N TYR A 174 -26.40 -14.69 0.90
CA TYR A 174 -26.66 -15.32 2.18
C TYR A 174 -28.08 -15.90 2.28
N ASP A 175 -29.08 -15.21 1.73
CA ASP A 175 -30.47 -15.66 1.78
C ASP A 175 -30.78 -16.77 0.77
N ASN A 176 -30.15 -16.75 -0.41
CA ASN A 176 -30.52 -17.59 -1.55
C ASN A 176 -29.51 -18.69 -1.92
N ASN A 177 -28.29 -18.67 -1.38
CA ASN A 177 -27.26 -19.67 -1.65
C ASN A 177 -26.89 -20.42 -0.36
N PRO A 178 -27.38 -21.67 -0.16
CA PRO A 178 -27.15 -22.45 1.05
C PRO A 178 -25.66 -22.74 1.34
N GLU A 179 -24.86 -22.93 0.29
CA GLU A 179 -23.43 -23.17 0.41
C GLU A 179 -22.70 -21.92 0.91
N PHE A 180 -22.98 -20.76 0.30
CA PHE A 180 -22.44 -19.48 0.75
C PHE A 180 -22.84 -19.20 2.20
N LYS A 181 -24.12 -19.39 2.56
CA LYS A 181 -24.61 -19.24 3.93
C LYS A 181 -23.85 -20.12 4.92
N ALA A 182 -23.60 -21.38 4.57
CA ALA A 182 -22.84 -22.31 5.41
C ALA A 182 -21.39 -21.87 5.58
N LEU A 183 -20.72 -21.42 4.51
CA LEU A 183 -19.35 -20.90 4.55
C LEU A 183 -19.26 -19.64 5.43
N ILE A 184 -20.14 -18.66 5.22
CA ILE A 184 -20.22 -17.46 6.05
C ILE A 184 -20.44 -17.82 7.52
N GLY A 185 -21.31 -18.79 7.82
CA GLY A 185 -21.48 -19.29 9.17
C GLY A 185 -20.18 -19.79 9.78
N LYS A 186 -19.38 -20.58 9.06
CA LYS A 186 -18.06 -21.04 9.55
C LYS A 186 -17.08 -19.89 9.78
N LEU A 187 -16.95 -18.98 8.81
CA LEU A 187 -16.05 -17.83 8.89
C LEU A 187 -16.42 -16.91 10.05
N TYR A 188 -17.72 -16.73 10.28
CA TYR A 188 -18.21 -15.92 11.37
C TYR A 188 -17.88 -16.53 12.74
N ARG A 189 -18.11 -17.83 12.91
CA ARG A 189 -17.71 -18.55 14.13
C ARG A 189 -16.21 -18.44 14.39
N HIS A 190 -15.41 -18.55 13.33
CA HIS A 190 -13.96 -18.38 13.42
C HIS A 190 -13.59 -16.95 13.85
N ALA A 191 -14.20 -15.93 13.25
CA ALA A 191 -13.92 -14.52 13.54
C ALA A 191 -14.31 -14.09 14.98
N LEU A 192 -15.29 -14.76 15.60
CA LEU A 192 -15.67 -14.50 17.00
C LEU A 192 -14.66 -15.11 17.99
N ALA A 193 -13.98 -16.18 17.61
CA ALA A 193 -12.99 -16.82 18.48
C ALA A 193 -11.74 -15.95 18.61
N MET A 194 -11.10 -16.01 19.78
CA MET A 194 -9.79 -15.40 19.98
C MET A 194 -8.76 -16.02 19.04
N GLU A 195 -7.92 -15.18 18.43
CA GLU A 195 -6.73 -15.63 17.71
C GLU A 195 -5.87 -16.51 18.62
N LYS A 196 -5.44 -17.68 18.11
CA LYS A 196 -4.50 -18.54 18.81
C LYS A 196 -3.15 -17.84 18.90
N VAL A 197 -2.48 -18.00 20.03
CA VAL A 197 -1.12 -17.53 20.24
C VAL A 197 -0.22 -18.76 20.24
N ASN A 198 0.95 -18.68 19.60
CA ASN A 198 1.91 -19.78 19.69
C ASN A 198 2.35 -19.97 21.15
N ALA A 199 2.24 -21.19 21.66
CA ALA A 199 2.66 -21.57 23.00
C ALA A 199 4.12 -21.20 23.32
N ASP A 200 4.99 -21.16 22.30
CA ASP A 200 6.40 -20.81 22.43
C ASP A 200 6.69 -19.29 22.30
N SER A 201 5.66 -18.46 22.11
CA SER A 201 5.84 -17.00 22.04
C SER A 201 6.35 -16.44 23.37
N PRO A 202 7.14 -15.35 23.38
CA PRO A 202 7.63 -14.73 24.61
C PRO A 202 6.50 -14.41 25.61
N GLU A 203 5.36 -13.92 25.12
CA GLU A 203 4.17 -13.63 25.91
C GLU A 203 3.52 -14.89 26.48
N ALA A 204 3.38 -15.95 25.70
CA ALA A 204 2.83 -17.23 26.16
C ALA A 204 3.74 -17.90 27.18
N LEU A 205 5.05 -17.96 26.93
CA LEU A 205 6.04 -18.47 27.87
C LEU A 205 6.06 -17.66 29.17
N LYS A 206 5.91 -16.33 29.09
CA LYS A 206 5.80 -15.47 30.28
C LYS A 206 4.53 -15.78 31.07
N ALA A 207 3.40 -15.92 30.41
CA ALA A 207 2.14 -16.29 31.04
C ALA A 207 2.19 -17.72 31.64
N GLN A 208 2.81 -18.67 30.95
CA GLN A 208 3.02 -20.06 31.39
C GLN A 208 3.82 -20.14 32.69
N ARG A 209 4.91 -19.37 32.83
CA ARG A 209 5.69 -19.30 34.09
C ARG A 209 4.85 -18.83 35.28
N GLN A 210 3.76 -18.13 35.01
CA GLN A 210 2.87 -17.54 36.02
C GLN A 210 1.57 -18.34 36.19
N ALA A 211 1.36 -19.41 35.40
CA ALA A 211 0.10 -20.14 35.33
C ALA A 211 -0.35 -20.69 36.69
N ARG A 212 0.58 -21.26 37.48
CA ARG A 212 0.27 -21.80 38.82
C ARG A 212 -0.28 -20.74 39.77
N ASP A 213 0.34 -19.55 39.79
CA ASP A 213 -0.06 -18.48 40.68
C ASP A 213 -1.38 -17.85 40.22
N LEU A 214 -1.55 -17.69 38.90
CA LEU A 214 -2.77 -17.17 38.32
C LEU A 214 -3.96 -18.11 38.54
N ALA A 215 -3.76 -19.43 38.44
CA ALA A 215 -4.79 -20.43 38.70
C ALA A 215 -5.34 -20.37 40.14
N LYS A 216 -4.48 -20.07 41.12
CA LYS A 216 -4.92 -19.88 42.52
C LYS A 216 -5.85 -18.69 42.68
N ALA A 217 -5.60 -17.61 41.94
CA ALA A 217 -6.39 -16.37 41.99
C ALA A 217 -7.59 -16.39 41.04
N ASP A 218 -7.75 -17.43 40.22
CA ASP A 218 -8.64 -17.42 39.06
C ASP A 218 -10.11 -17.31 39.42
N GLU A 219 -10.51 -17.95 40.52
CA GLU A 219 -11.87 -17.88 41.05
C GLU A 219 -12.24 -16.45 41.45
N ASP A 220 -11.38 -15.76 42.21
CA ASP A 220 -11.62 -14.39 42.64
C ASP A 220 -11.54 -13.38 41.47
N ILE A 221 -10.69 -13.64 40.47
CA ILE A 221 -10.67 -12.89 39.21
C ILE A 221 -12.03 -13.00 38.51
N CYS A 222 -12.55 -14.22 38.34
CA CYS A 222 -13.84 -14.45 37.69
C CYS A 222 -15.01 -13.86 38.50
N ASP A 223 -14.98 -13.95 39.83
CA ASP A 223 -15.99 -13.32 40.72
C ASP A 223 -15.98 -11.80 40.59
N THR A 224 -14.79 -11.21 40.58
CA THR A 224 -14.62 -9.78 40.43
C THR A 224 -15.16 -9.31 39.08
N LEU A 225 -14.82 -10.02 38.00
CA LEU A 225 -15.35 -9.72 36.67
C LEU A 225 -16.87 -9.84 36.60
N GLU A 226 -17.46 -10.95 37.05
CA GLU A 226 -18.91 -11.13 37.02
C GLU A 226 -19.65 -10.08 37.86
N ARG A 227 -19.08 -9.68 39.00
CA ARG A 227 -19.65 -8.62 39.83
C ARG A 227 -19.65 -7.27 39.11
N LEU A 228 -18.55 -6.90 38.45
CA LEU A 228 -18.47 -5.68 37.64
C LEU A 228 -19.52 -5.70 36.51
N TRP A 229 -19.56 -6.80 35.76
CA TRP A 229 -20.49 -6.95 34.65
C TRP A 229 -21.96 -7.01 35.07
N ARG A 230 -22.29 -7.67 36.20
CA ARG A 230 -23.64 -7.65 36.80
C ARG A 230 -24.01 -6.25 37.28
N GLY A 231 -23.08 -5.55 37.93
CA GLY A 231 -23.25 -4.17 38.39
C GLY A 231 -23.57 -3.21 37.24
N ALA A 232 -22.98 -3.43 36.07
CA ALA A 232 -23.28 -2.69 34.83
C ALA A 232 -24.56 -3.16 34.10
N GLY A 233 -25.24 -4.21 34.61
CA GLY A 233 -26.42 -4.81 33.96
C GLY A 233 -26.11 -5.52 32.64
N LYS A 234 -24.86 -5.99 32.45
CA LYS A 234 -24.37 -6.64 31.22
C LYS A 234 -24.12 -8.14 31.37
N TRP A 235 -24.43 -8.72 32.54
CA TRP A 235 -24.31 -10.15 32.80
C TRP A 235 -25.45 -10.63 33.71
N PRO A 236 -26.07 -11.81 33.48
CA PRO A 236 -25.81 -12.76 32.39
C PRO A 236 -26.20 -12.21 31.01
N ILE A 237 -25.68 -12.83 29.97
CA ILE A 237 -25.93 -12.47 28.58
C ILE A 237 -26.83 -13.53 27.94
N ASP A 238 -27.93 -13.09 27.32
CA ASP A 238 -28.82 -13.98 26.56
C ASP A 238 -28.08 -14.62 25.37
N GLY A 239 -28.15 -15.96 25.25
CA GLY A 239 -27.36 -16.76 24.33
C GLY A 239 -25.98 -17.22 24.86
N ILE A 240 -25.59 -16.83 26.07
CA ILE A 240 -24.41 -17.35 26.76
C ILE A 240 -24.88 -18.02 28.06
N GLU A 241 -24.60 -19.30 28.20
CA GLU A 241 -24.84 -20.01 29.46
C GLU A 241 -23.79 -19.56 30.48
N PRO A 242 -24.17 -18.87 31.57
CA PRO A 242 -23.22 -18.54 32.63
C PRO A 242 -22.70 -19.84 33.23
N SER A 243 -21.38 -20.02 33.24
CA SER A 243 -20.77 -21.31 33.54
C SER A 243 -19.41 -21.09 34.18
N ARG A 244 -19.22 -21.61 35.40
CA ARG A 244 -17.91 -21.66 36.09
C ARG A 244 -17.18 -22.96 35.80
N LYS A 245 -17.34 -23.47 34.57
CA LYS A 245 -16.73 -24.74 34.18
C LYS A 245 -15.22 -24.65 34.34
N VAL A 246 -14.65 -25.64 35.02
CA VAL A 246 -13.22 -25.78 35.21
C VAL A 246 -12.60 -26.44 33.98
N ILE A 247 -11.51 -25.87 33.50
CA ILE A 247 -10.73 -26.31 32.36
C ILE A 247 -9.29 -26.44 32.80
N GLN A 248 -8.68 -27.58 32.49
CA GLN A 248 -7.26 -27.78 32.75
C GLN A 248 -6.41 -27.18 31.63
N LEU A 249 -5.56 -26.23 32.00
CA LEU A 249 -4.51 -25.67 31.14
C LEU A 249 -3.17 -25.88 31.85
N LEU A 250 -2.22 -26.54 31.18
CA LEU A 250 -0.87 -26.78 31.72
C LEU A 250 -0.87 -27.50 33.09
N GLY A 251 -1.85 -28.37 33.35
CA GLY A 251 -2.00 -29.08 34.63
C GLY A 251 -2.56 -28.22 35.78
N HIS A 252 -3.10 -27.04 35.49
CA HIS A 252 -3.76 -26.17 36.44
C HIS A 252 -5.21 -25.90 36.06
N ASP A 253 -6.06 -25.77 37.07
CA ASP A 253 -7.49 -25.55 36.91
C ASP A 253 -7.79 -24.06 36.71
N PHE A 254 -8.49 -23.72 35.64
CA PHE A 254 -8.99 -22.38 35.35
C PHE A 254 -10.49 -22.43 35.09
N GLN A 255 -11.23 -21.45 35.61
CA GLN A 255 -12.65 -21.28 35.36
C GLN A 255 -12.87 -20.40 34.12
N VAL A 256 -13.95 -20.67 33.39
CA VAL A 256 -14.52 -19.72 32.42
C VAL A 256 -15.69 -18.98 33.05
N ASN A 257 -16.16 -17.92 32.39
CA ASN A 257 -17.34 -17.18 32.84
C ASN A 257 -18.63 -17.73 32.21
N GLY A 258 -18.54 -18.24 30.97
CA GLY A 258 -19.69 -18.79 30.28
C GLY A 258 -19.34 -19.77 29.18
N TYR A 259 -20.38 -20.31 28.54
CA TYR A 259 -20.30 -21.25 27.44
C TYR A 259 -21.39 -20.95 26.41
N ILE A 260 -21.07 -21.13 25.13
CA ILE A 260 -22.00 -20.95 24.00
C ILE A 260 -22.16 -22.30 23.30
N PRO A 261 -23.27 -23.02 23.52
CA PRO A 261 -23.49 -24.34 22.94
C PRO A 261 -23.41 -24.38 21.41
N GLU A 262 -23.96 -23.38 20.73
CA GLU A 262 -24.01 -23.29 19.26
C GLU A 262 -22.64 -23.15 18.61
N LEU A 263 -21.66 -22.65 19.38
CA LEU A 263 -20.28 -22.41 18.93
C LEU A 263 -19.29 -23.42 19.51
N ASP A 264 -19.72 -24.28 20.45
CA ASP A 264 -18.84 -25.06 21.34
C ASP A 264 -17.67 -24.21 21.87
N ALA A 265 -18.01 -22.99 22.33
CA ALA A 265 -17.03 -21.97 22.68
C ALA A 265 -17.14 -21.55 24.14
N PHE A 266 -15.99 -21.41 24.80
CA PHE A 266 -15.93 -20.85 26.15
C PHE A 266 -15.93 -19.32 26.12
N VAL A 267 -16.43 -18.68 27.16
CA VAL A 267 -16.48 -17.22 27.29
C VAL A 267 -15.65 -16.76 28.49
N ILE A 268 -14.78 -15.78 28.24
CA ILE A 268 -14.00 -15.08 29.26
C ILE A 268 -14.35 -13.59 29.21
N LEU A 269 -14.62 -13.02 30.38
CA LEU A 269 -14.93 -11.60 30.52
C LEU A 269 -13.65 -10.76 30.66
N GLY A 270 -13.67 -9.57 30.07
CA GLY A 270 -12.63 -8.55 30.18
C GLY A 270 -12.98 -7.46 31.20
N VAL A 271 -12.02 -6.57 31.45
CA VAL A 271 -12.25 -5.34 32.23
C VAL A 271 -12.58 -4.20 31.26
N ASP A 272 -13.72 -3.56 31.46
CA ASP A 272 -14.14 -2.44 30.63
C ASP A 272 -13.23 -1.21 30.85
N LYS A 273 -13.06 -0.37 29.83
CA LYS A 273 -12.19 0.83 29.90
C LYS A 273 -12.73 1.92 30.84
N SER A 274 -14.04 1.93 31.09
CA SER A 274 -14.68 2.86 32.02
C SER A 274 -14.42 2.52 33.49
N GLU A 275 -13.98 1.30 33.76
CA GLU A 275 -13.61 0.86 35.10
C GLU A 275 -12.24 1.41 35.52
N SER A 276 -12.04 1.58 36.82
CA SER A 276 -10.78 2.11 37.35
C SER A 276 -9.60 1.22 36.97
N GLN A 277 -8.50 1.81 36.50
CA GLN A 277 -7.28 1.08 36.20
C GLN A 277 -6.60 0.51 37.45
N ASP A 278 -6.93 1.03 38.62
CA ASP A 278 -6.41 0.60 39.92
C ASP A 278 -7.16 -0.60 40.53
N LEU A 279 -8.14 -1.15 39.81
CA LEU A 279 -8.89 -2.33 40.27
C LEU A 279 -7.97 -3.52 40.51
N LYS A 280 -8.24 -4.26 41.60
CA LYS A 280 -7.53 -5.48 41.98
C LYS A 280 -8.52 -6.57 42.32
N ALA A 281 -8.19 -7.80 41.94
CA ALA A 281 -8.77 -8.98 42.56
C ALA A 281 -8.25 -9.06 44.01
N LYS A 282 -9.09 -9.48 44.97
CA LYS A 282 -8.72 -9.68 46.37
C LYS A 282 -7.55 -10.65 46.53
N GLU A 283 -7.56 -11.71 45.74
CA GLU A 283 -6.47 -12.69 45.67
C GLU A 283 -5.59 -12.49 44.43
N GLY A 284 -5.75 -11.34 43.74
CA GLY A 284 -5.03 -10.98 42.52
C GLY A 284 -3.52 -10.98 42.72
N ARG A 285 -2.80 -11.61 41.78
CA ARG A 285 -1.34 -11.73 41.86
C ARG A 285 -0.64 -10.45 41.39
N PHE A 286 -1.19 -9.79 40.38
CA PHE A 286 -0.62 -8.57 39.82
C PHE A 286 -1.23 -7.32 40.47
N PRO A 287 -0.54 -6.16 40.37
CA PRO A 287 -1.02 -4.92 40.97
C PRO A 287 -2.38 -4.46 40.44
N TYR A 288 -2.82 -5.00 39.29
CA TYR A 288 -4.02 -4.58 38.58
C TYR A 288 -4.73 -5.78 37.94
N LEU A 289 -6.05 -5.85 38.10
CA LEU A 289 -6.95 -6.87 37.53
C LEU A 289 -6.76 -7.00 36.01
N ASN A 290 -6.54 -5.88 35.31
CA ASN A 290 -6.25 -5.87 33.88
C ASN A 290 -5.05 -6.75 33.48
N THR A 291 -4.03 -6.81 34.35
CA THR A 291 -2.84 -7.62 34.10
C THR A 291 -3.13 -9.11 34.30
N ASP A 292 -3.85 -9.46 35.36
CA ASP A 292 -4.30 -10.83 35.63
C ASP A 292 -5.13 -11.36 34.44
N VAL A 293 -6.14 -10.58 34.02
CA VAL A 293 -7.03 -10.95 32.91
C VAL A 293 -6.28 -11.07 31.58
N LYS A 294 -5.32 -10.17 31.31
CA LYS A 294 -4.46 -10.26 30.12
C LYS A 294 -3.67 -11.57 30.10
N ASN A 295 -3.05 -11.95 31.22
CA ASN A 295 -2.27 -13.19 31.31
C ASN A 295 -3.17 -14.43 31.19
N LYS A 296 -4.34 -14.42 31.82
CA LYS A 296 -5.35 -15.49 31.68
C LYS A 296 -5.74 -15.65 30.21
N ARG A 297 -6.06 -14.55 29.55
CA ARG A 297 -6.40 -14.54 28.11
C ARG A 297 -5.30 -15.18 27.28
N ILE A 298 -4.04 -14.81 27.48
CA ILE A 298 -2.90 -15.37 26.75
C ILE A 298 -2.78 -16.89 26.97
N LEU A 299 -2.96 -17.39 28.20
CA LEU A 299 -2.95 -18.83 28.49
C LEU A 299 -4.04 -19.58 27.72
N PHE A 300 -5.26 -19.03 27.68
CA PHE A 300 -6.35 -19.62 26.91
C PHE A 300 -6.10 -19.57 25.40
N GLN A 301 -5.52 -18.47 24.89
CA GLN A 301 -5.13 -18.35 23.48
C GLN A 301 -4.06 -19.38 23.09
N ALA A 302 -3.13 -19.70 23.99
CA ALA A 302 -2.01 -20.59 23.72
C ALA A 302 -2.30 -22.07 23.96
N HIS A 303 -3.11 -22.41 24.97
CA HIS A 303 -3.22 -23.78 25.47
C HIS A 303 -4.63 -24.35 25.51
N CYS A 304 -5.67 -23.55 25.32
CA CYS A 304 -7.03 -24.08 25.25
C CYS A 304 -7.24 -24.78 23.91
N SER A 305 -7.74 -26.01 23.88
CA SER A 305 -8.02 -26.72 22.63
C SER A 305 -9.32 -26.26 21.96
N ARG A 306 -10.30 -25.81 22.75
CA ARG A 306 -11.59 -25.32 22.25
C ARG A 306 -11.52 -23.84 21.83
N PRO A 307 -12.46 -23.36 21.01
CA PRO A 307 -12.66 -21.94 20.77
C PRO A 307 -12.96 -21.19 22.07
N VAL A 308 -12.44 -19.98 22.18
CA VAL A 308 -12.67 -19.12 23.34
C VAL A 308 -13.01 -17.73 22.83
N ILE A 309 -14.10 -17.15 23.33
CA ILE A 309 -14.57 -15.81 23.02
C ILE A 309 -14.23 -14.91 24.21
N TYR A 310 -13.58 -13.79 23.95
CA TYR A 310 -13.18 -12.83 24.96
C TYR A 310 -13.99 -11.54 24.82
N LEU A 311 -14.87 -11.28 25.79
CA LEU A 311 -15.69 -10.08 25.82
C LEU A 311 -14.90 -8.96 26.49
N LYS A 312 -14.21 -8.16 25.68
CA LYS A 312 -13.24 -7.17 26.16
C LYS A 312 -13.87 -6.04 26.98
N SER A 313 -15.11 -5.63 26.68
CA SER A 313 -15.77 -4.48 27.30
C SER A 313 -17.30 -4.63 27.30
N TYR A 314 -17.99 -3.82 28.09
CA TYR A 314 -19.45 -3.75 28.16
C TYR A 314 -20.07 -3.42 26.81
N VAL A 315 -19.42 -2.55 26.02
CA VAL A 315 -19.89 -2.18 24.68
C VAL A 315 -19.61 -3.28 23.66
N ASP A 316 -18.41 -3.90 23.70
CA ASP A 316 -18.06 -5.02 22.81
C ASP A 316 -19.02 -6.20 22.99
N SER A 317 -19.55 -6.39 24.20
CA SER A 317 -20.55 -7.42 24.46
C SER A 317 -21.84 -7.24 23.66
N ALA A 318 -22.29 -6.01 23.36
CA ALA A 318 -23.51 -5.78 22.58
C ALA A 318 -23.37 -6.30 21.14
N SER A 319 -22.19 -6.15 20.55
CA SER A 319 -21.87 -6.68 19.22
C SER A 319 -21.74 -8.20 19.23
N SER A 320 -21.16 -8.78 20.29
CA SER A 320 -21.14 -10.24 20.49
C SER A 320 -22.53 -10.82 20.81
N ILE A 321 -23.40 -10.07 21.48
CA ILE A 321 -24.78 -10.43 21.81
C ILE A 321 -25.64 -10.47 20.55
N GLU A 322 -25.59 -9.42 19.74
CA GLU A 322 -26.28 -9.39 18.45
C GLU A 322 -25.70 -10.46 17.53
N ALA A 323 -24.40 -10.74 17.62
CA ALA A 323 -23.75 -11.81 16.89
C ALA A 323 -24.25 -13.21 17.24
N ILE A 324 -24.34 -13.51 18.53
CA ILE A 324 -24.83 -14.80 19.03
C ILE A 324 -26.33 -14.96 18.73
N LYS A 325 -27.12 -13.88 18.87
CA LYS A 325 -28.55 -13.86 18.54
C LYS A 325 -28.84 -13.96 17.03
N SER A 326 -27.96 -13.42 16.19
CA SER A 326 -28.11 -13.39 14.72
C SER A 326 -27.79 -14.72 14.02
N LEU A 327 -27.06 -15.63 14.69
CA LEU A 327 -26.71 -16.96 14.16
C LEU A 327 -27.92 -17.76 13.67
N VAL A 328 -29.13 -17.43 14.15
CA VAL A 328 -30.35 -18.17 13.82
C VAL A 328 -31.14 -17.51 12.68
N ASN A 329 -31.08 -16.19 12.45
CA ASN A 329 -32.08 -15.53 11.57
C ASN A 329 -31.63 -14.30 10.74
N THR A 330 -30.41 -13.77 10.86
CA THR A 330 -29.99 -12.61 10.05
C THR A 330 -28.61 -12.78 9.40
N CYS A 331 -28.35 -12.02 8.33
CA CYS A 331 -27.09 -12.02 7.61
C CYS A 331 -26.00 -11.32 8.46
N PRO A 332 -24.94 -12.01 8.91
CA PRO A 332 -24.01 -11.47 9.89
C PRO A 332 -23.08 -10.43 9.27
N LYS A 333 -22.86 -9.33 9.98
CA LYS A 333 -21.82 -8.33 9.68
C LYS A 333 -20.68 -8.54 10.66
N PHE A 334 -19.49 -8.84 10.14
CA PHE A 334 -18.31 -9.10 10.95
C PHE A 334 -17.05 -8.76 10.19
N THR A 335 -15.95 -8.65 10.94
CA THR A 335 -14.63 -8.46 10.39
C THR A 335 -13.88 -9.78 10.33
N TYR A 336 -13.11 -10.00 9.28
CA TYR A 336 -12.28 -11.16 9.06
C TYR A 336 -10.85 -10.71 8.75
N LYS A 337 -9.87 -11.48 9.21
CA LYS A 337 -8.45 -11.24 8.96
C LYS A 337 -7.89 -12.49 8.29
N ILE A 338 -7.55 -12.36 7.00
CA ILE A 338 -6.87 -13.40 6.24
C ILE A 338 -5.48 -13.60 6.86
N GLU A 339 -4.98 -14.83 6.88
CA GLU A 339 -3.66 -15.11 7.42
C GLU A 339 -2.58 -14.29 6.68
N GLY A 340 -1.80 -13.56 7.48
CA GLY A 340 -0.76 -12.66 7.00
C GLY A 340 -1.16 -11.19 6.85
N ASP A 341 -2.46 -10.87 6.86
CA ASP A 341 -2.92 -9.48 6.85
C ASP A 341 -2.64 -8.77 8.19
N ILE A 342 -2.38 -7.46 8.12
CA ILE A 342 -1.98 -6.65 9.29
C ILE A 342 -3.17 -6.39 10.22
N PHE A 343 -4.36 -6.14 9.67
CA PHE A 343 -5.57 -5.80 10.43
C PHE A 343 -6.80 -6.51 9.85
N PRO A 344 -7.80 -6.86 10.68
CA PRO A 344 -9.08 -7.36 10.20
C PRO A 344 -9.84 -6.28 9.39
N GLN A 345 -10.60 -6.71 8.38
CA GLN A 345 -11.48 -5.87 7.56
C GLN A 345 -12.90 -6.43 7.59
N TYR A 346 -13.94 -5.63 7.29
CA TYR A 346 -15.29 -6.21 7.13
C TYR A 346 -15.28 -7.27 6.02
N ILE A 347 -16.05 -8.36 6.18
CA ILE A 347 -15.96 -9.54 5.30
C ILE A 347 -16.09 -9.20 3.80
N THR A 348 -16.97 -8.27 3.43
CA THR A 348 -17.14 -7.84 2.04
C THR A 348 -15.94 -7.02 1.53
N GLU A 349 -15.33 -6.20 2.37
CA GLU A 349 -14.08 -5.49 2.04
C GLU A 349 -12.90 -6.44 1.93
N ALA A 350 -12.81 -7.45 2.81
CA ALA A 350 -11.82 -8.52 2.70
C ALA A 350 -11.96 -9.28 1.38
N PHE A 351 -13.19 -9.63 0.97
CA PHE A 351 -13.45 -10.23 -0.33
C PHE A 351 -12.97 -9.35 -1.49
N TYR A 352 -13.35 -8.07 -1.50
CA TYR A 352 -12.92 -7.14 -2.55
C TYR A 352 -11.40 -6.98 -2.58
N SER A 353 -10.75 -6.81 -1.43
CA SER A 353 -9.30 -6.64 -1.33
C SER A 353 -8.55 -7.87 -1.86
N ALA A 354 -9.00 -9.08 -1.51
CA ALA A 354 -8.40 -10.32 -1.99
C ALA A 354 -8.57 -10.51 -3.50
N ALA A 355 -9.77 -10.29 -4.03
CA ALA A 355 -10.03 -10.34 -5.48
C ALA A 355 -9.22 -9.27 -6.24
N SER A 356 -9.20 -8.04 -5.74
CA SER A 356 -8.45 -6.94 -6.34
C SER A 356 -6.95 -7.23 -6.39
N TYR A 357 -6.39 -7.84 -5.34
CA TYR A 357 -4.99 -8.29 -5.31
C TYR A 357 -4.70 -9.35 -6.39
N MET A 358 -5.55 -10.38 -6.50
CA MET A 358 -5.42 -11.41 -7.56
C MET A 358 -5.48 -10.79 -8.95
N GLU A 359 -6.44 -9.90 -9.20
CA GLU A 359 -6.58 -9.23 -10.48
C GLU A 359 -5.37 -8.34 -10.79
N ASN A 360 -4.80 -7.64 -9.80
CA ASN A 360 -3.60 -6.82 -9.98
C ASN A 360 -2.35 -7.64 -10.29
N LEU A 361 -2.25 -8.86 -9.75
CA LEU A 361 -1.29 -9.88 -10.18
C LEU A 361 -1.58 -10.44 -11.58
N GLY A 362 -2.63 -9.95 -12.24
CA GLY A 362 -3.04 -10.38 -13.56
C GLY A 362 -3.69 -11.76 -13.54
N LEU A 363 -4.14 -12.26 -12.38
CA LEU A 363 -4.80 -13.55 -12.27
C LEU A 363 -6.31 -13.42 -12.48
N ASP A 364 -6.93 -14.48 -13.02
CA ASP A 364 -8.39 -14.59 -12.97
C ASP A 364 -8.77 -15.10 -11.57
N VAL A 365 -9.71 -14.42 -10.91
CA VAL A 365 -10.05 -14.69 -9.49
C VAL A 365 -10.53 -16.13 -9.30
N PHE A 366 -11.39 -16.63 -10.19
CA PHE A 366 -11.96 -17.97 -10.04
C PHE A 366 -10.89 -19.04 -10.29
N GLU A 367 -10.11 -18.89 -11.35
CA GLU A 367 -9.02 -19.81 -11.67
C GLU A 367 -7.93 -19.82 -10.60
N ALA A 368 -7.60 -18.65 -10.03
CA ALA A 368 -6.59 -18.53 -8.99
C ALA A 368 -7.02 -19.22 -7.69
N ILE A 369 -8.27 -19.04 -7.28
CA ILE A 369 -8.84 -19.72 -6.11
C ILE A 369 -8.91 -21.22 -6.34
N ARG A 370 -9.30 -21.67 -7.54
CA ARG A 370 -9.36 -23.09 -7.90
C ARG A 370 -7.98 -23.76 -7.87
N ALA A 371 -6.93 -23.03 -8.28
CA ALA A 371 -5.55 -23.52 -8.30
C ALA A 371 -4.84 -23.40 -6.93
N MET A 372 -5.49 -22.78 -5.93
CA MET A 372 -4.85 -22.40 -4.68
C MET A 372 -4.43 -23.61 -3.83
N ARG A 373 -3.21 -23.56 -3.28
CA ARG A 373 -2.60 -24.66 -2.51
C ARG A 373 -2.45 -24.36 -1.02
N LEU A 374 -3.56 -24.10 -0.35
CA LEU A 374 -3.57 -23.95 1.11
C LEU A 374 -3.63 -25.32 1.84
N PRO A 375 -3.03 -25.43 3.04
CA PRO A 375 -3.08 -26.66 3.85
C PRO A 375 -4.49 -27.18 4.11
N LYS A 376 -4.63 -28.50 4.32
CA LYS A 376 -5.91 -29.08 4.75
C LYS A 376 -6.23 -28.60 6.17
N GLY A 377 -7.43 -28.05 6.38
CA GLY A 377 -7.87 -27.49 7.67
C GLY A 377 -7.57 -26.00 7.85
N ASP A 378 -6.90 -25.37 6.88
CA ASP A 378 -6.75 -23.91 6.84
C ASP A 378 -8.12 -23.25 6.63
N VAL A 379 -8.48 -22.35 7.55
CA VAL A 379 -9.75 -21.63 7.56
C VAL A 379 -9.89 -20.67 6.38
N ASP A 380 -8.77 -20.15 5.86
CA ASP A 380 -8.78 -19.25 4.71
C ASP A 380 -9.29 -19.97 3.45
N ARG A 381 -9.27 -21.31 3.41
CA ARG A 381 -9.89 -22.07 2.31
C ARG A 381 -11.41 -21.85 2.23
N ASP A 382 -12.10 -21.82 3.36
CA ASP A 382 -13.52 -21.51 3.39
C ASP A 382 -13.75 -20.04 2.98
N PHE A 383 -12.81 -19.14 3.32
CA PHE A 383 -12.85 -17.73 2.90
C PHE A 383 -12.72 -17.59 1.38
N PHE A 384 -11.71 -18.19 0.76
CA PHE A 384 -11.52 -18.13 -0.68
C PHE A 384 -12.64 -18.84 -1.44
N HIS A 385 -13.22 -19.90 -0.89
CA HIS A 385 -14.40 -20.52 -1.46
C HIS A 385 -15.61 -19.57 -1.45
N ALA A 386 -15.88 -18.91 -0.31
CA ALA A 386 -16.94 -17.91 -0.22
C ALA A 386 -16.68 -16.73 -1.16
N LEU A 387 -15.42 -16.30 -1.29
CA LEU A 387 -14.99 -15.26 -2.22
C LEU A 387 -15.31 -15.63 -3.68
N ALA A 388 -15.02 -16.86 -4.11
CA ALA A 388 -15.30 -17.28 -5.49
C ALA A 388 -16.79 -17.17 -5.84
N ILE A 389 -17.67 -17.60 -4.92
CA ILE A 389 -19.13 -17.47 -5.07
C ILE A 389 -19.52 -15.99 -5.09
N TYR A 390 -19.05 -15.22 -4.10
CA TYR A 390 -19.38 -13.80 -3.96
C TYR A 390 -18.96 -12.97 -5.17
N TRP A 391 -17.71 -13.12 -5.63
CA TRP A 391 -17.12 -12.30 -6.68
C TRP A 391 -17.80 -12.51 -8.03
N ASN A 392 -18.14 -13.77 -8.36
CA ASN A 392 -18.87 -14.10 -9.58
C ASN A 392 -20.26 -13.43 -9.60
N ASP A 393 -20.99 -13.49 -8.49
CA ASP A 393 -22.32 -12.89 -8.38
C ASP A 393 -22.28 -11.36 -8.28
N PHE A 394 -21.25 -10.81 -7.65
CA PHE A 394 -21.03 -9.38 -7.50
C PHE A 394 -20.70 -8.72 -8.83
N THR A 395 -19.71 -9.23 -9.57
CA THR A 395 -19.34 -8.72 -10.90
C THR A 395 -20.49 -8.82 -11.90
N ARG A 396 -21.25 -9.93 -11.88
CA ARG A 396 -22.48 -10.09 -12.68
C ARG A 396 -23.57 -9.09 -12.28
N MET A 397 -23.75 -8.84 -10.99
CA MET A 397 -24.71 -7.84 -10.50
C MET A 397 -24.34 -6.44 -11.01
N LEU A 398 -23.07 -6.03 -10.89
CA LEU A 398 -22.58 -4.73 -11.37
C LEU A 398 -22.78 -4.58 -12.89
N PHE A 399 -22.45 -5.62 -13.67
CA PHE A 399 -22.60 -5.62 -15.12
C PHE A 399 -24.05 -5.42 -15.57
N ASN A 400 -25.01 -5.97 -14.82
CA ASN A 400 -26.44 -5.91 -15.12
C ASN A 400 -27.14 -4.63 -14.61
N MET A 401 -26.41 -3.69 -14.02
CA MET A 401 -26.96 -2.39 -13.61
C MET A 401 -27.25 -1.49 -14.84
N THR A 402 -28.10 -0.49 -14.65
CA THR A 402 -28.38 0.55 -15.65
C THR A 402 -28.09 1.93 -15.04
N PRO A 403 -27.01 2.63 -15.46
CA PRO A 403 -26.00 2.21 -16.43
C PRO A 403 -25.14 1.03 -15.92
N PRO A 404 -24.48 0.26 -16.83
CA PRO A 404 -23.59 -0.83 -16.44
C PRO A 404 -22.45 -0.35 -15.54
N VAL A 405 -22.06 -1.16 -14.57
CA VAL A 405 -20.94 -0.88 -13.67
C VAL A 405 -19.85 -1.95 -13.83
N MET A 406 -18.57 -1.54 -13.79
CA MET A 406 -17.42 -2.45 -13.79
C MET A 406 -16.33 -1.93 -12.86
N THR A 407 -15.56 -2.84 -12.26
CA THR A 407 -14.30 -2.45 -11.58
C THR A 407 -13.24 -2.11 -12.63
N PHE A 408 -12.30 -1.22 -12.29
CA PHE A 408 -11.17 -0.93 -13.17
C PHE A 408 -10.34 -2.17 -13.50
N ASN A 409 -10.13 -3.05 -12.53
CA ASN A 409 -9.43 -4.31 -12.74
C ASN A 409 -10.10 -5.20 -13.79
N THR A 410 -11.43 -5.30 -13.74
CA THR A 410 -12.20 -5.99 -14.78
C THR A 410 -11.99 -5.32 -16.14
N MET A 411 -12.01 -3.99 -16.21
CA MET A 411 -11.74 -3.27 -17.47
C MET A 411 -10.34 -3.56 -18.02
N PHE A 412 -9.29 -3.59 -17.18
CA PHE A 412 -7.94 -3.99 -17.63
C PHE A 412 -7.91 -5.44 -18.10
N ALA A 413 -8.53 -6.35 -17.34
CA ALA A 413 -8.52 -7.77 -17.66
C ALA A 413 -9.20 -8.08 -19.00
N ILE A 414 -10.28 -7.38 -19.36
CA ILE A 414 -10.96 -7.59 -20.66
C ILE A 414 -10.21 -7.00 -21.86
N PHE A 415 -9.27 -6.09 -21.66
CA PHE A 415 -8.39 -5.55 -22.71
C PHE A 415 -6.92 -6.02 -22.55
N SER A 416 -6.71 -7.13 -21.86
CA SER A 416 -5.40 -7.75 -21.66
C SER A 416 -5.02 -8.69 -22.81
N GLU A 417 -3.80 -9.24 -22.76
CA GLU A 417 -3.32 -10.26 -23.70
C GLU A 417 -4.14 -11.55 -23.67
N ARG A 418 -4.96 -11.78 -22.64
CA ARG A 418 -5.86 -12.93 -22.53
C ARG A 418 -7.14 -12.78 -23.35
N LYS A 419 -7.56 -11.53 -23.63
CA LYS A 419 -8.79 -11.23 -24.38
C LYS A 419 -8.53 -10.22 -25.50
N PRO A 420 -7.55 -10.46 -26.40
CA PRO A 420 -7.12 -9.47 -27.40
C PRO A 420 -8.20 -9.17 -28.44
N HIS A 421 -9.20 -10.05 -28.60
CA HIS A 421 -10.33 -9.82 -29.51
C HIS A 421 -11.14 -8.55 -29.15
N ASN A 422 -11.21 -8.17 -27.88
CA ASN A 422 -11.92 -6.96 -27.45
C ASN A 422 -11.27 -5.68 -27.96
N LEU A 423 -9.96 -5.69 -28.19
CA LEU A 423 -9.23 -4.54 -28.74
C LEU A 423 -9.69 -4.19 -30.16
N LYS A 424 -10.29 -5.14 -30.89
CA LYS A 424 -10.88 -4.88 -32.22
C LYS A 424 -12.05 -3.88 -32.16
N ALA A 425 -12.76 -3.80 -31.04
CA ALA A 425 -13.87 -2.85 -30.85
C ALA A 425 -13.39 -1.40 -30.70
N LEU A 426 -12.10 -1.16 -30.44
CA LEU A 426 -11.58 0.18 -30.20
C LEU A 426 -11.63 1.03 -31.47
N SER A 427 -12.12 2.26 -31.33
CA SER A 427 -12.07 3.25 -32.39
C SER A 427 -10.63 3.79 -32.57
N PRO A 428 -10.26 4.28 -33.77
CA PRO A 428 -8.97 4.91 -33.97
C PRO A 428 -8.70 6.07 -33.00
N GLY A 429 -9.74 6.82 -32.60
CA GLY A 429 -9.60 7.94 -31.65
C GLY A 429 -9.19 7.51 -30.24
N VAL A 430 -9.47 6.27 -29.83
CA VAL A 430 -9.06 5.74 -28.53
C VAL A 430 -7.63 5.19 -28.59
N LEU A 431 -7.23 4.58 -29.71
CA LEU A 431 -5.89 4.00 -29.88
C LEU A 431 -4.81 5.04 -30.23
N LYS A 432 -5.13 6.03 -31.08
CA LYS A 432 -4.15 7.04 -31.56
C LYS A 432 -3.36 7.67 -30.42
N PRO A 433 -3.97 8.14 -29.30
CA PRO A 433 -3.20 8.76 -28.23
C PRO A 433 -2.18 7.85 -27.54
N LEU A 434 -2.29 6.53 -27.71
CA LEU A 434 -1.38 5.54 -27.13
C LEU A 434 -0.28 5.09 -28.11
N THR A 435 -0.25 5.65 -29.32
CA THR A 435 0.86 5.43 -30.27
C THR A 435 2.16 6.05 -29.76
N THR A 436 2.10 7.15 -29.02
CA THR A 436 3.24 7.72 -28.28
C THR A 436 2.90 7.79 -26.80
N LEU A 437 3.33 6.80 -26.02
CA LEU A 437 3.00 6.67 -24.61
C LEU A 437 4.21 7.00 -23.72
N LEU A 438 4.04 7.92 -22.80
CA LEU A 438 4.99 8.20 -21.72
C LEU A 438 4.33 7.79 -20.41
N VAL A 439 5.03 7.04 -19.56
CA VAL A 439 4.51 6.60 -18.26
C VAL A 439 5.44 7.05 -17.15
N ASP A 440 4.90 7.77 -16.18
CA ASP A 440 5.60 8.16 -14.95
C ASP A 440 5.33 7.14 -13.83
N GLU A 441 6.22 7.06 -12.84
CA GLU A 441 6.17 6.14 -11.70
C GLU A 441 5.96 4.66 -12.12
N PHE A 442 6.66 4.23 -13.18
CA PHE A 442 6.45 2.92 -13.80
C PHE A 442 6.65 1.72 -12.86
N GLN A 443 7.46 1.88 -11.81
CA GLN A 443 7.71 0.83 -10.81
C GLN A 443 6.47 0.49 -9.95
N ASP A 444 5.42 1.33 -10.01
CA ASP A 444 4.16 1.14 -9.28
C ASP A 444 3.10 0.44 -10.14
N VAL A 445 3.43 0.03 -11.37
CA VAL A 445 2.49 -0.64 -12.28
C VAL A 445 2.37 -2.14 -11.95
N GLY A 446 1.14 -2.66 -11.94
CA GLY A 446 0.84 -4.09 -11.72
C GLY A 446 0.73 -4.89 -13.02
N ALA A 447 0.72 -6.22 -12.90
CA ALA A 447 0.72 -7.16 -14.02
C ALA A 447 -0.45 -6.95 -15.00
N ASN A 448 -1.64 -6.67 -14.47
CA ASN A 448 -2.84 -6.45 -15.27
C ASN A 448 -2.69 -5.23 -16.20
N THR A 449 -2.15 -4.14 -15.67
CA THR A 449 -1.86 -2.93 -16.45
C THR A 449 -0.76 -3.18 -17.47
N ILE A 450 0.30 -3.93 -17.12
CA ILE A 450 1.36 -4.32 -18.07
C ILE A 450 0.78 -5.12 -19.24
N SER A 451 -0.07 -6.11 -18.96
CA SER A 451 -0.71 -6.91 -20.01
C SER A 451 -1.61 -6.06 -20.91
N TRP A 452 -2.36 -5.10 -20.34
CA TRP A 452 -3.13 -4.14 -21.13
C TRP A 452 -2.26 -3.26 -22.03
N ILE A 453 -1.13 -2.73 -21.52
CA ILE A 453 -0.19 -1.91 -22.32
C ILE A 453 0.36 -2.75 -23.49
N ARG A 454 0.84 -3.96 -23.21
CA ARG A 454 1.38 -4.87 -24.24
C ARG A 454 0.34 -5.23 -25.30
N ALA A 455 -0.87 -5.59 -24.88
CA ALA A 455 -1.96 -5.93 -25.80
C ALA A 455 -2.35 -4.71 -26.65
N THR A 456 -2.35 -3.51 -26.06
CA THR A 456 -2.60 -2.26 -26.79
C THR A 456 -1.54 -2.00 -27.87
N PHE A 457 -0.26 -2.15 -27.55
CA PHE A 457 0.81 -1.99 -28.55
C PHE A 457 0.74 -3.06 -29.64
N ALA A 458 0.44 -4.31 -29.30
CA ALA A 458 0.21 -5.36 -30.28
C ALA A 458 -0.94 -5.00 -31.25
N GLU A 459 -2.03 -4.39 -30.75
CA GLU A 459 -3.13 -3.94 -31.60
C GLU A 459 -2.76 -2.72 -32.47
N ILE A 460 -1.99 -1.76 -31.94
CA ILE A 460 -1.48 -0.61 -32.69
C ILE A 460 -0.62 -1.09 -33.86
N GLU A 461 0.30 -2.02 -33.60
CA GLU A 461 1.15 -2.63 -34.62
C GLU A 461 0.34 -3.44 -35.63
N ARG A 462 -0.62 -4.25 -35.18
CA ARG A 462 -1.52 -5.02 -36.05
C ARG A 462 -2.31 -4.12 -37.00
N ARG A 463 -2.72 -2.93 -36.55
CA ARG A 463 -3.41 -1.92 -37.38
C ARG A 463 -2.46 -1.06 -38.20
N ASN A 464 -1.15 -1.25 -38.05
CA ASN A 464 -0.11 -0.49 -38.75
C ASN A 464 -0.28 1.03 -38.59
N LEU A 465 -0.65 1.48 -37.38
CA LEU A 465 -0.86 2.90 -37.15
C LEU A 465 0.47 3.66 -37.25
N THR A 466 0.43 4.80 -37.93
CA THR A 466 1.57 5.71 -38.09
C THR A 466 1.30 7.01 -37.35
N VAL A 467 2.38 7.65 -36.91
CA VAL A 467 2.35 8.95 -36.24
C VAL A 467 3.02 9.96 -37.18
N PRO A 468 2.26 10.95 -37.70
CA PRO A 468 2.84 12.02 -38.50
C PRO A 468 3.88 12.82 -37.70
N THR A 469 4.99 13.17 -38.35
CA THR A 469 6.05 14.03 -37.80
C THR A 469 6.46 15.07 -38.85
N ASN A 470 7.27 16.05 -38.45
CA ASN A 470 7.91 17.00 -39.38
C ASN A 470 8.97 16.34 -40.31
N GLY A 471 9.30 15.07 -40.09
CA GLY A 471 10.22 14.28 -40.92
C GLY A 471 9.60 12.94 -41.30
N SER A 472 10.37 11.85 -41.17
CA SER A 472 9.84 10.50 -41.41
C SER A 472 8.74 10.15 -40.41
N PRO A 473 7.65 9.47 -40.85
CA PRO A 473 6.61 9.02 -39.94
C PRO A 473 7.18 8.18 -38.79
N ALA A 474 6.69 8.45 -37.59
CA ALA A 474 6.94 7.64 -36.41
C ALA A 474 5.96 6.46 -36.35
N TYR A 475 6.28 5.49 -35.50
CA TYR A 475 5.40 4.37 -35.15
C TYR A 475 5.19 4.32 -33.64
N ALA A 476 4.68 3.20 -33.12
CA ALA A 476 4.45 3.05 -31.71
C ALA A 476 5.74 3.28 -30.89
N SER A 477 5.62 4.02 -29.78
CA SER A 477 6.70 4.23 -28.83
C SER A 477 6.23 4.24 -27.38
N LEU A 478 7.11 3.75 -26.50
CA LEU A 478 6.92 3.70 -25.06
C LEU A 478 8.15 4.26 -24.34
N MET A 479 7.95 5.29 -23.52
CA MET A 479 8.93 5.72 -22.53
C MET A 479 8.38 5.46 -21.13
N ALA A 480 9.05 4.60 -20.37
CA ALA A 480 8.71 4.29 -18.99
C ALA A 480 9.73 4.92 -18.06
N VAL A 481 9.28 5.74 -17.11
CA VAL A 481 10.12 6.46 -16.16
C VAL A 481 9.77 6.00 -14.76
N GLY A 482 10.77 5.63 -13.97
CA GLY A 482 10.53 5.16 -12.61
C GLY A 482 11.79 5.06 -11.76
N ASP A 483 11.62 4.61 -10.52
CA ASP A 483 12.69 4.35 -9.56
C ASP A 483 12.40 3.01 -8.87
N ASP A 484 13.13 1.94 -9.21
CA ASP A 484 12.94 0.59 -8.65
C ASP A 484 13.01 0.58 -7.11
N TRP A 485 13.84 1.46 -6.53
CA TRP A 485 13.97 1.63 -5.08
C TRP A 485 12.79 2.36 -4.42
N GLN A 486 11.86 2.92 -5.20
CA GLN A 486 10.62 3.55 -4.70
C GLN A 486 9.36 2.72 -4.97
N SER A 487 9.49 1.46 -5.39
CA SER A 487 8.35 0.55 -5.52
C SER A 487 7.95 0.03 -4.12
N ILE A 488 6.87 0.61 -3.58
CA ILE A 488 6.38 0.39 -2.20
C ILE A 488 4.87 0.10 -2.14
N TYR A 489 4.35 -0.57 -3.17
CA TYR A 489 2.94 -0.93 -3.27
C TYR A 489 2.75 -2.39 -3.69
N GLY A 490 3.71 -3.27 -3.38
CA GLY A 490 3.70 -4.67 -3.80
C GLY A 490 2.57 -5.49 -3.16
N TRP A 491 2.11 -5.09 -1.98
CA TRP A 491 0.88 -5.61 -1.36
C TRP A 491 -0.40 -5.34 -2.16
N ARG A 492 -0.34 -4.49 -3.19
CA ARG A 492 -1.40 -4.26 -4.19
C ARG A 492 -1.10 -4.91 -5.54
N GLY A 493 -0.05 -5.70 -5.66
CA GLY A 493 0.33 -6.43 -6.87
C GLY A 493 1.24 -5.65 -7.84
N SER A 494 1.80 -4.50 -7.43
CA SER A 494 2.87 -3.87 -8.22
C SER A 494 4.19 -4.61 -8.03
N SER A 495 5.09 -4.52 -9.02
CA SER A 495 6.40 -5.14 -8.93
C SER A 495 7.47 -4.29 -9.63
N PRO A 496 8.63 -4.04 -8.98
CA PRO A 496 9.74 -3.31 -9.61
C PRO A 496 10.32 -4.08 -10.81
N HIS A 497 10.09 -5.39 -10.88
CA HIS A 497 10.58 -6.25 -11.95
C HIS A 497 10.19 -5.73 -13.34
N TYR A 498 9.01 -5.12 -13.49
CA TYR A 498 8.57 -4.56 -14.78
C TYR A 498 9.44 -3.40 -15.27
N LEU A 499 10.07 -2.65 -14.35
CA LEU A 499 11.03 -1.60 -14.68
C LEU A 499 12.44 -2.17 -14.87
N ILE A 500 12.84 -3.11 -14.01
CA ILE A 500 14.18 -3.74 -14.01
C ILE A 500 14.39 -4.55 -15.30
N ASP A 501 13.43 -5.41 -15.65
CA ASP A 501 13.46 -6.30 -16.82
C ASP A 501 12.64 -5.72 -17.99
N PHE A 502 12.63 -4.39 -18.11
CA PHE A 502 11.79 -3.68 -19.08
C PHE A 502 11.99 -4.15 -20.54
N ASP A 503 13.23 -4.45 -20.93
CA ASP A 503 13.58 -4.93 -22.28
C ASP A 503 12.98 -6.31 -22.61
N LYS A 504 12.85 -7.18 -21.59
CA LYS A 504 12.17 -8.48 -21.70
C LYS A 504 10.66 -8.32 -21.68
N VAL A 505 10.14 -7.39 -20.88
CA VAL A 505 8.70 -7.15 -20.75
C VAL A 505 8.13 -6.49 -22.02
N PHE A 506 8.88 -5.56 -22.61
CA PHE A 506 8.53 -4.79 -23.81
C PHE A 506 9.54 -5.03 -24.95
N GLU A 507 9.47 -6.23 -25.54
CA GLU A 507 10.36 -6.62 -26.63
C GLU A 507 10.40 -5.61 -27.79
N SER A 508 11.59 -5.04 -28.02
CA SER A 508 11.88 -4.04 -29.04
C SER A 508 13.18 -4.39 -29.77
N PRO A 509 13.34 -4.03 -31.06
CA PRO A 509 14.60 -4.25 -31.79
C PRO A 509 15.80 -3.51 -31.20
N GLU A 510 15.58 -2.32 -30.64
CA GLU A 510 16.62 -1.47 -30.05
C GLU A 510 16.14 -0.93 -28.69
N PRO A 511 16.20 -1.74 -27.61
CA PRO A 511 15.85 -1.27 -26.27
C PRO A 511 16.89 -0.23 -25.81
N ASN A 512 16.41 0.86 -25.20
CA ASN A 512 17.28 1.89 -24.61
C ASN A 512 17.03 1.97 -23.10
N GLN A 513 18.11 2.05 -22.31
CA GLN A 513 18.04 2.29 -20.88
C GLN A 513 18.82 3.56 -20.54
N VAL A 514 18.18 4.46 -19.80
CA VAL A 514 18.79 5.70 -19.30
C VAL A 514 18.79 5.67 -17.78
N LEU A 515 19.97 5.85 -17.17
CA LEU A 515 20.12 6.05 -15.73
C LEU A 515 20.20 7.54 -15.44
N MET A 516 19.37 8.04 -14.52
CA MET A 516 19.46 9.41 -14.00
C MET A 516 19.86 9.39 -12.53
N GLN A 517 21.13 9.69 -12.29
CA GLN A 517 21.79 9.51 -10.99
C GLN A 517 21.98 10.81 -10.21
N GLU A 518 21.97 11.95 -10.89
CA GLU A 518 22.07 13.25 -10.24
C GLU A 518 20.84 13.52 -9.35
N ASN A 519 21.06 13.87 -8.09
CA ASN A 519 20.04 14.20 -7.11
C ASN A 519 20.08 15.69 -6.80
N HIS A 520 19.04 16.41 -7.22
CA HIS A 520 18.91 17.86 -7.02
C HIS A 520 18.08 18.21 -5.76
N ARG A 521 17.78 17.23 -4.91
CA ARG A 521 17.02 17.40 -3.67
C ARG A 521 17.92 17.40 -2.44
N SER A 522 18.61 16.29 -2.18
CA SER A 522 19.25 16.00 -0.90
C SER A 522 20.77 16.18 -0.95
N HIS A 523 21.41 16.38 0.20
CA HIS A 523 22.88 16.26 0.27
C HIS A 523 23.33 14.80 0.34
N GLN A 524 24.63 14.57 0.16
CA GLN A 524 25.18 13.25 -0.10
C GLN A 524 24.98 12.25 1.05
N MET A 525 25.10 12.66 2.33
CA MET A 525 24.98 11.68 3.43
C MET A 525 23.56 11.12 3.56
N VAL A 526 22.52 11.90 3.22
CA VAL A 526 21.14 11.39 3.19
C VAL A 526 20.95 10.37 2.06
N ILE A 527 21.57 10.62 0.91
CA ILE A 527 21.53 9.71 -0.25
C ILE A 527 22.25 8.41 0.12
N ASP A 528 23.48 8.50 0.60
CA ASP A 528 24.32 7.35 0.93
C ASP A 528 23.67 6.48 2.01
N ALA A 529 23.11 7.08 3.07
CA ALA A 529 22.40 6.34 4.11
C ALA A 529 21.18 5.58 3.57
N ALA A 530 20.39 6.21 2.69
CA ALA A 530 19.23 5.56 2.09
C ALA A 530 19.64 4.41 1.15
N GLU A 531 20.66 4.63 0.31
CA GLU A 531 21.17 3.64 -0.65
C GLU A 531 21.80 2.44 0.05
N GLU A 532 22.49 2.68 1.18
CA GLU A 532 23.07 1.63 2.02
C GLU A 532 22.02 0.63 2.52
N ILE A 533 20.82 1.09 2.88
CA ILE A 533 19.73 0.20 3.29
C ILE A 533 19.20 -0.60 2.11
N VAL A 534 18.86 0.06 1.00
CA VAL A 534 18.12 -0.58 -0.11
C VAL A 534 18.99 -1.44 -1.02
N LYS A 535 20.31 -1.24 -1.08
CA LYS A 535 21.22 -2.06 -1.92
C LYS A 535 21.17 -3.57 -1.59
N HIS A 536 20.63 -3.94 -0.43
CA HIS A 536 20.42 -5.32 -0.02
C HIS A 536 19.21 -6.00 -0.69
N THR A 537 18.43 -5.27 -1.51
CA THR A 537 17.40 -5.88 -2.36
C THR A 537 18.06 -6.48 -3.62
N PRO A 538 18.03 -7.80 -3.84
CA PRO A 538 18.64 -8.42 -5.00
C PRO A 538 17.89 -8.09 -6.31
N GLY A 539 18.62 -8.11 -7.42
CA GLY A 539 18.05 -7.87 -8.75
C GLY A 539 17.79 -6.40 -9.10
N GLY A 540 18.18 -5.44 -8.24
CA GLY A 540 18.12 -4.02 -8.57
C GLY A 540 18.97 -3.64 -9.79
N VAL A 541 18.71 -2.45 -10.34
CA VAL A 541 19.43 -1.96 -11.53
C VAL A 541 20.92 -1.77 -11.20
N PRO A 542 21.86 -2.36 -11.98
CA PRO A 542 23.27 -2.33 -11.65
C PRO A 542 23.86 -0.92 -11.78
N ASN A 543 24.95 -0.66 -11.05
CA ASN A 543 25.69 0.60 -11.06
C ASN A 543 24.87 1.86 -10.70
N LYS A 544 23.70 1.69 -10.06
CA LYS A 544 22.88 2.80 -9.60
C LYS A 544 23.48 3.40 -8.32
N GLN A 545 23.83 4.67 -8.37
CA GLN A 545 24.32 5.45 -7.24
C GLN A 545 23.93 6.92 -7.40
N GLY A 546 23.41 7.53 -6.35
CA GLY A 546 22.98 8.92 -6.36
C GLY A 546 24.13 9.90 -6.11
N VAL A 547 24.17 11.00 -6.86
CA VAL A 547 25.17 12.06 -6.68
C VAL A 547 24.48 13.39 -6.39
N ALA A 548 24.74 13.97 -5.23
CA ALA A 548 24.17 15.25 -4.84
C ALA A 548 24.62 16.38 -5.79
N LYS A 549 23.66 17.13 -6.32
CA LYS A 549 23.84 18.32 -7.17
C LYS A 549 23.08 19.54 -6.67
N ASN A 550 22.40 19.43 -5.52
CA ASN A 550 21.72 20.57 -4.93
C ASN A 550 22.73 21.55 -4.32
N ASN A 551 23.06 22.63 -5.03
CA ASN A 551 24.02 23.65 -4.59
C ASN A 551 23.73 24.24 -3.20
N SER A 552 22.47 24.25 -2.75
CA SER A 552 22.09 24.76 -1.43
C SER A 552 22.53 23.87 -0.26
N VAL A 553 22.80 22.59 -0.52
CA VAL A 553 23.14 21.59 0.53
C VAL A 553 24.30 20.68 0.14
N ILE A 554 24.88 20.79 -1.05
CA ILE A 554 25.93 19.89 -1.57
C ILE A 554 27.17 19.81 -0.66
N LYS A 555 27.44 20.88 0.11
CA LYS A 555 28.55 20.95 1.07
C LYS A 555 28.18 20.48 2.48
N HIS A 556 26.91 20.20 2.75
CA HIS A 556 26.47 19.72 4.05
C HIS A 556 26.96 18.29 4.26
N GLN A 557 27.43 18.01 5.48
CA GLN A 557 27.83 16.68 5.93
C GLN A 557 27.11 16.36 7.24
N VAL A 558 25.78 16.22 7.14
CA VAL A 558 24.92 15.96 8.30
C VAL A 558 24.48 14.49 8.26
N PRO A 559 25.02 13.60 9.10
CA PRO A 559 24.63 12.20 9.10
C PRO A 559 23.15 12.02 9.48
N VAL A 560 22.56 10.90 9.06
CA VAL A 560 21.26 10.48 9.56
C VAL A 560 21.41 10.06 11.02
N GLU A 561 20.66 10.71 11.91
CA GLU A 561 20.71 10.42 13.34
C GLU A 561 19.77 9.27 13.68
N VAL A 562 20.28 8.22 14.31
CA VAL A 562 19.50 7.05 14.72
C VAL A 562 19.48 7.00 16.25
N ARG A 563 18.27 6.95 16.83
CA ARG A 563 18.05 7.07 18.27
C ARG A 563 16.94 6.12 18.72
N GLU A 564 16.91 5.79 20.00
CA GLU A 564 15.74 5.13 20.60
C GLU A 564 14.55 6.11 20.65
N LEU A 565 13.34 5.60 20.44
CA LEU A 565 12.12 6.40 20.47
C LEU A 565 11.92 7.03 21.86
N ASN A 566 11.94 8.36 21.91
CA ASN A 566 11.73 9.15 23.12
C ASN A 566 10.96 10.44 22.78
N TRP A 567 9.71 10.52 23.23
CA TRP A 567 8.80 11.63 22.89
C TRP A 567 9.30 13.00 23.33
N LYS A 568 9.97 13.11 24.49
CA LYS A 568 10.55 14.38 24.95
C LYS A 568 11.64 14.89 23.99
N GLN A 569 12.51 13.99 23.56
CA GLN A 569 13.57 14.33 22.61
C GLN A 569 13.00 14.67 21.23
N ILE A 570 12.03 13.88 20.75
CA ILE A 570 11.32 14.14 19.49
C ILE A 570 10.69 15.53 19.51
N ALA A 571 9.96 15.89 20.58
CA ALA A 571 9.33 17.20 20.72
C ALA A 571 10.36 18.33 20.68
N ALA A 572 11.47 18.20 21.41
CA ALA A 572 12.54 19.18 21.42
C ALA A 572 13.19 19.38 20.04
N ASP A 573 13.45 18.29 19.31
CA ASP A 573 14.07 18.39 17.98
C ASP A 573 13.11 18.96 16.93
N VAL A 574 11.84 18.56 16.95
CA VAL A 574 10.80 19.11 16.06
C VAL A 574 10.61 20.60 16.35
N GLU A 575 10.54 20.99 17.62
CA GLU A 575 10.44 22.39 18.04
C GLU A 575 11.65 23.22 17.57
N ARG A 576 12.87 22.71 17.71
CA ARG A 576 14.09 23.37 17.23
C ARG A 576 14.01 23.68 15.74
N HIS A 577 13.61 22.70 14.92
CA HIS A 577 13.44 22.92 13.48
C HIS A 577 12.27 23.85 13.17
N TYR A 578 11.20 23.79 13.96
CA TYR A 578 10.06 24.68 13.80
C TYR A 578 10.48 26.14 14.02
N LEU A 579 11.20 26.43 15.11
CA LEU A 579 11.73 27.76 15.43
C LEU A 579 12.73 28.25 14.36
N ALA A 580 13.50 27.35 13.75
CA ALA A 580 14.41 27.67 12.64
C ALA A 580 13.71 27.98 11.30
N GLY A 581 12.38 27.83 11.22
CA GLY A 581 11.62 28.05 9.99
C GLY A 581 11.73 26.89 8.97
N ASP A 582 12.25 25.74 9.39
CA ASP A 582 12.45 24.59 8.51
C ASP A 582 11.12 23.91 8.18
N SER A 583 10.95 23.46 6.94
CA SER A 583 9.87 22.53 6.62
C SER A 583 10.12 21.17 7.28
N ILE A 584 9.08 20.58 7.85
CA ILE A 584 9.15 19.38 8.68
C ILE A 584 8.15 18.32 8.21
N LEU A 585 8.65 17.09 8.03
CA LEU A 585 7.81 15.90 7.95
C LEU A 585 8.03 15.01 9.17
N VAL A 586 6.93 14.66 9.84
CA VAL A 586 6.90 13.59 10.84
C VAL A 586 6.26 12.38 10.17
N LEU A 587 7.06 11.36 9.94
CA LEU A 587 6.70 10.15 9.20
C LEU A 587 6.58 8.97 10.15
N THR A 588 5.49 8.22 10.06
CA THR A 588 5.23 7.10 10.97
C THR A 588 4.95 5.80 10.23
N ARG A 589 5.16 4.67 10.91
CA ARG A 589 4.84 3.35 10.34
C ARG A 589 3.34 3.06 10.23
N SER A 590 2.49 3.70 11.03
CA SER A 590 1.05 3.46 11.05
C SER A 590 0.24 4.71 11.42
N ASN A 591 -1.05 4.71 11.11
CA ASN A 591 -1.95 5.79 11.52
C ASN A 591 -2.06 5.91 13.06
N SER A 592 -2.02 4.79 13.79
CA SER A 592 -2.06 4.85 15.25
C SER A 592 -0.85 5.58 15.84
N VAL A 593 0.36 5.33 15.33
CA VAL A 593 1.58 6.04 15.77
C VAL A 593 1.54 7.50 15.32
N LYS A 594 0.89 7.78 14.18
CA LYS A 594 0.68 9.14 13.69
C LYS A 594 -0.22 9.94 14.63
N ASP A 595 -1.28 9.33 15.14
CA ASP A 595 -2.21 9.96 16.07
C ASP A 595 -1.50 10.21 17.41
N GLU A 596 -0.79 9.22 17.94
CA GLU A 596 0.08 9.38 19.14
C GLU A 596 1.10 10.52 18.97
N ALA A 597 1.79 10.59 17.82
CA ALA A 597 2.74 11.68 17.54
C ALA A 597 2.08 13.06 17.49
N ARG A 598 0.80 13.15 17.13
CA ARG A 598 0.05 14.41 17.12
C ARG A 598 -0.34 14.83 18.53
N ASP A 599 -0.74 13.87 19.36
CA ASP A 599 -1.08 14.09 20.76
C ASP A 599 0.16 14.56 21.54
N GLU A 600 1.30 13.89 21.38
CA GLU A 600 2.57 14.24 22.03
C GLU A 600 3.15 15.60 21.56
N LEU A 601 2.73 16.10 20.39
CA LEU A 601 3.17 17.39 19.83
C LEU A 601 2.06 18.45 19.85
N GLU A 602 0.95 18.22 20.58
CA GLU A 602 -0.24 19.07 20.52
C GLU A 602 0.06 20.54 20.85
N GLU A 603 0.85 20.80 21.90
CA GLU A 603 1.26 22.16 22.30
C GLU A 603 1.97 22.91 21.15
N LEU A 604 2.88 22.22 20.45
CA LEU A 604 3.59 22.79 19.30
C LEU A 604 2.64 23.04 18.13
N LEU A 605 1.69 22.14 17.90
CA LEU A 605 0.71 22.27 16.82
C LEU A 605 -0.27 23.42 17.07
N ASP A 606 -0.65 23.65 18.32
CA ASP A 606 -1.48 24.79 18.72
C ASP A 606 -0.75 26.10 18.53
N ARG A 607 0.52 26.18 18.95
CA ARG A 607 1.37 27.34 18.63
C ARG A 607 1.46 27.56 17.12
N ALA A 608 1.69 26.50 16.33
CA ALA A 608 1.77 26.61 14.89
C ALA A 608 0.46 27.07 14.24
N ARG A 609 -0.69 26.69 14.80
CA ARG A 609 -2.01 27.20 14.39
C ARG A 609 -2.14 28.70 14.70
N MET A 610 -1.78 29.13 15.91
CA MET A 610 -1.83 30.53 16.32
C MET A 610 -0.90 31.42 15.49
N GLU A 611 0.31 30.93 15.16
CA GLU A 611 1.28 31.63 14.31
C GLU A 611 0.96 31.54 12.80
N LYS A 612 -0.12 30.86 12.39
CA LYS A 612 -0.47 30.59 10.98
C LYS A 612 0.63 29.86 10.19
N ARG A 613 1.40 28.99 10.87
CA ARG A 613 2.51 28.20 10.34
C ARG A 613 2.24 26.69 10.35
N SER A 614 0.98 26.27 10.50
CA SER A 614 0.61 24.83 10.53
C SER A 614 1.06 24.04 9.30
N SER A 615 1.21 24.67 8.13
CA SER A 615 1.69 24.02 6.91
C SER A 615 3.16 23.61 6.95
N GLN A 616 3.93 24.15 7.91
CA GLN A 616 5.34 23.85 8.11
C GLN A 616 5.58 22.43 8.66
N ILE A 617 4.63 21.88 9.43
CA ILE A 617 4.72 20.53 10.03
C ILE A 617 3.64 19.65 9.41
N LYS A 618 4.03 18.53 8.80
CA LYS A 618 3.08 17.54 8.26
C LYS A 618 3.32 16.17 8.86
N PHE A 619 2.23 15.50 9.22
CA PHE A 619 2.22 14.14 9.76
C PHE A 619 1.70 13.18 8.70
N LEU A 620 2.50 12.20 8.33
CA LEU A 620 2.19 11.24 7.27
C LEU A 620 2.67 9.86 7.67
N THR A 621 2.14 8.81 7.03
CA THR A 621 2.80 7.51 7.07
C THR A 621 3.96 7.49 6.08
N TYR A 622 4.90 6.54 6.22
CA TYR A 622 5.99 6.36 5.25
C TYR A 622 5.50 6.28 3.80
N HIS A 623 4.45 5.48 3.56
CA HIS A 623 3.85 5.31 2.25
C HIS A 623 3.22 6.59 1.69
N SER A 624 2.55 7.38 2.54
CA SER A 624 1.90 8.63 2.14
C SER A 624 2.87 9.79 1.94
N ALA A 625 4.14 9.64 2.33
CA ALA A 625 5.18 10.65 2.13
C ALA A 625 5.80 10.62 0.73
N LYS A 626 5.47 9.60 -0.09
CA LYS A 626 5.99 9.49 -1.46
C LYS A 626 5.68 10.77 -2.27
N GLY A 627 6.67 11.26 -3.02
CA GLY A 627 6.59 12.52 -3.76
C GLY A 627 6.84 13.81 -2.95
N LEU A 628 6.84 13.76 -1.62
CA LEU A 628 7.08 14.94 -0.77
C LEU A 628 8.55 15.10 -0.37
N GLN A 629 8.88 16.24 0.24
CA GLN A 629 10.19 16.53 0.81
C GLN A 629 10.10 17.60 1.89
N ALA A 630 11.08 17.62 2.80
CA ALA A 630 11.23 18.64 3.83
C ALA A 630 12.69 18.84 4.21
N LYS A 631 13.01 19.99 4.81
CA LYS A 631 14.35 20.28 5.30
C LYS A 631 14.73 19.35 6.45
N ALA A 632 13.79 19.05 7.36
CA ALA A 632 13.93 18.07 8.42
C ALA A 632 12.86 16.97 8.33
N VAL A 633 13.27 15.72 8.51
CA VAL A 633 12.39 14.55 8.50
C VAL A 633 12.62 13.70 9.74
N PHE A 634 11.53 13.32 10.39
CA PHE A 634 11.49 12.49 11.59
C PHE A 634 10.81 11.17 11.25
N LEU A 635 11.53 10.06 11.30
CA LEU A 635 11.03 8.72 11.07
C LEU A 635 10.73 8.08 12.43
N LEU A 636 9.46 7.78 12.70
CA LEU A 636 9.00 7.20 13.95
C LEU A 636 8.61 5.72 13.76
N GLY A 637 9.46 4.84 14.28
CA GLY A 637 9.38 3.39 14.17
C GLY A 637 10.19 2.82 12.98
N ASP A 638 10.45 1.53 13.01
CA ASP A 638 11.15 0.85 11.90
C ASP A 638 10.23 0.59 10.70
N CYS A 639 10.82 0.29 9.54
CA CYS A 639 10.15 -0.31 8.39
C CYS A 639 10.39 -1.82 8.46
N ASP A 640 9.34 -2.59 8.78
CA ASP A 640 9.45 -4.01 9.11
C ASP A 640 8.39 -4.89 8.44
N LEU A 641 8.75 -6.17 8.24
CA LEU A 641 7.82 -7.23 7.90
C LEU A 641 7.60 -8.11 9.12
N LYS A 642 6.35 -8.24 9.57
CA LYS A 642 5.99 -9.00 10.79
C LYS A 642 5.27 -10.31 10.52
N THR A 643 4.57 -10.39 9.41
CA THR A 643 3.67 -11.49 9.08
C THR A 643 4.12 -12.18 7.81
N SER A 644 3.80 -13.47 7.73
CA SER A 644 3.90 -14.26 6.51
C SER A 644 2.48 -14.51 6.00
N SER A 645 2.27 -14.50 4.68
CA SER A 645 0.95 -14.74 4.09
C SER A 645 0.98 -15.97 3.16
N PRO A 646 0.49 -17.14 3.64
CA PRO A 646 0.45 -18.36 2.83
C PRO A 646 -0.32 -18.18 1.51
N SER A 647 -1.50 -17.56 1.58
CA SER A 647 -2.34 -17.32 0.41
C SER A 647 -1.71 -16.37 -0.60
N LYS A 648 -1.07 -15.27 -0.14
CA LYS A 648 -0.40 -14.35 -1.06
C LYS A 648 0.87 -14.95 -1.66
N ASN A 649 1.62 -15.79 -0.93
CA ASN A 649 2.75 -16.53 -1.50
C ASN A 649 2.32 -17.48 -2.62
N ASP A 650 1.22 -18.21 -2.44
CA ASP A 650 0.68 -19.09 -3.47
C ASP A 650 0.23 -18.28 -4.70
N LEU A 651 -0.51 -17.18 -4.51
CA LEU A 651 -0.93 -16.29 -5.60
C LEU A 651 0.26 -15.66 -6.33
N TYR A 652 1.31 -15.26 -5.62
CA TYR A 652 2.53 -14.70 -6.20
C TYR A 652 3.28 -15.73 -7.06
N ALA A 653 3.29 -16.99 -6.62
CA ALA A 653 3.82 -18.11 -7.39
C ALA A 653 2.98 -18.39 -8.64
N GLN A 654 1.65 -18.39 -8.53
CA GLN A 654 0.74 -18.54 -9.68
C GLN A 654 0.93 -17.42 -10.72
N ALA A 655 1.27 -16.21 -10.27
CA ALA A 655 1.58 -15.08 -11.13
C ALA A 655 2.98 -15.15 -11.79
N GLY A 656 3.80 -16.16 -11.45
CA GLY A 656 5.14 -16.34 -12.01
C GLY A 656 6.15 -15.32 -11.47
N LEU A 657 5.89 -14.71 -10.31
CA LEU A 657 6.75 -13.68 -9.73
C LEU A 657 7.79 -14.25 -8.74
N ASN A 658 7.71 -15.53 -8.39
CA ASN A 658 8.71 -16.17 -7.53
C ASN A 658 10.08 -16.24 -8.23
N ARG A 659 11.13 -16.02 -7.45
CA ARG A 659 12.49 -16.36 -7.87
C ARG A 659 12.67 -17.88 -7.83
N VAL A 660 13.59 -18.39 -8.66
CA VAL A 660 13.93 -19.81 -8.68
C VAL A 660 14.42 -20.23 -7.29
N GLY A 661 13.76 -21.22 -6.69
CA GLY A 661 14.09 -21.74 -5.37
C GLY A 661 13.50 -20.96 -4.19
N ASP A 662 12.69 -19.93 -4.43
CA ASP A 662 12.00 -19.18 -3.37
C ASP A 662 10.51 -19.58 -3.29
N PRO A 663 10.11 -20.43 -2.33
CA PRO A 663 8.71 -20.81 -2.14
C PRO A 663 7.86 -19.71 -1.49
N CYS A 664 8.48 -18.71 -0.86
CA CYS A 664 7.84 -17.62 -0.12
C CYS A 664 8.08 -16.27 -0.81
N GLY A 665 7.97 -16.26 -2.15
CA GLY A 665 8.33 -15.10 -2.98
C GLY A 665 7.61 -13.80 -2.61
N TYR A 666 6.36 -13.87 -2.14
CA TYR A 666 5.64 -12.68 -1.68
C TYR A 666 6.26 -12.12 -0.40
N ASP A 667 6.49 -12.96 0.61
CA ASP A 667 7.07 -12.52 1.89
C ASP A 667 8.50 -11.98 1.68
N THR A 668 9.29 -12.62 0.83
CA THR A 668 10.61 -12.10 0.41
C THR A 668 10.47 -10.71 -0.21
N ALA A 669 9.56 -10.54 -1.17
CA ALA A 669 9.31 -9.25 -1.82
C ALA A 669 8.81 -8.18 -0.84
N GLN A 670 8.03 -8.54 0.18
CA GLN A 670 7.59 -7.62 1.24
C GLN A 670 8.74 -7.25 2.20
N GLY A 671 9.66 -8.17 2.47
CA GLY A 671 10.89 -7.84 3.20
C GLY A 671 11.74 -6.81 2.45
N GLU A 672 11.88 -6.98 1.14
CA GLU A 672 12.56 -6.02 0.26
C GLU A 672 11.80 -4.68 0.15
N GLU A 673 10.46 -4.72 0.19
CA GLU A 673 9.62 -3.54 0.24
C GLU A 673 9.84 -2.73 1.53
N ALA A 674 10.10 -3.38 2.67
CA ALA A 674 10.45 -2.69 3.91
C ALA A 674 11.75 -1.87 3.76
N LEU A 675 12.76 -2.40 3.05
CA LEU A 675 14.00 -1.68 2.76
C LEU A 675 13.77 -0.49 1.82
N ARG A 676 12.97 -0.68 0.77
CA ARG A 676 12.56 0.40 -0.15
C ARG A 676 11.73 1.48 0.55
N THR A 677 10.91 1.09 1.52
CA THR A 677 10.13 2.03 2.33
C THR A 677 11.02 2.91 3.20
N ALA A 678 12.07 2.34 3.81
CA ALA A 678 13.08 3.13 4.51
C ALA A 678 13.84 4.08 3.57
N TYR A 679 14.25 3.62 2.38
CA TYR A 679 14.85 4.48 1.35
C TYR A 679 13.92 5.65 0.95
N VAL A 680 12.64 5.37 0.69
CA VAL A 680 11.64 6.41 0.38
C VAL A 680 11.55 7.41 1.52
N ALA A 681 11.52 6.95 2.77
CA ALA A 681 11.35 7.79 3.94
C ALA A 681 12.57 8.67 4.22
N ILE A 682 13.79 8.11 4.19
CA ILE A 682 15.05 8.86 4.39
C ILE A 682 15.23 9.90 3.28
N THR A 683 14.98 9.55 2.02
CA THR A 683 15.11 10.47 0.86
C THR A 683 14.04 11.55 0.78
N ARG A 684 13.13 11.66 1.77
CA ARG A 684 12.29 12.85 1.94
C ARG A 684 13.07 14.01 2.57
N ALA A 685 14.19 13.73 3.25
CA ALA A 685 15.03 14.74 3.87
C ALA A 685 15.87 15.48 2.83
N ILE A 686 15.86 16.81 2.89
CA ILE A 686 16.80 17.66 2.16
C ILE A 686 18.10 17.80 2.95
N THR A 687 18.02 17.94 4.28
CA THR A 687 19.19 18.14 5.16
C THR A 687 19.22 17.26 6.38
N TYR A 688 18.20 17.32 7.23
CA TYR A 688 18.20 16.63 8.51
C TYR A 688 17.28 15.42 8.46
N CYS A 689 17.78 14.27 8.90
CA CYS A 689 16.99 13.06 9.03
C CYS A 689 17.25 12.45 10.41
N TYR A 690 16.17 12.24 11.16
CA TYR A 690 16.18 11.59 12.47
C TYR A 690 15.35 10.32 12.37
N TRP A 691 15.91 9.19 12.77
CA TRP A 691 15.24 7.90 12.81
C TRP A 691 15.15 7.39 14.25
N TYR A 692 13.94 7.47 14.78
CA TYR A 692 13.58 7.02 16.12
C TYR A 692 13.04 5.59 16.05
N LEU A 693 13.77 4.63 16.63
CA LEU A 693 13.45 3.21 16.60
C LEU A 693 12.78 2.75 17.90
N ASP A 694 11.75 1.91 17.75
CA ASP A 694 11.10 1.19 18.86
C ASP A 694 12.05 0.13 19.45
N ASP A 695 11.84 -0.25 20.71
CA ASP A 695 12.58 -1.35 21.37
C ASP A 695 12.60 -2.64 20.51
N GLU A 696 13.79 -3.23 20.38
CA GLU A 696 14.08 -4.38 19.52
C GLU A 696 13.41 -5.68 19.97
N SER A 697 12.80 -5.72 21.16
CA SER A 697 12.17 -6.91 21.74
C SER A 697 11.05 -7.56 20.91
N ARG A 698 10.48 -6.88 19.90
CA ARG A 698 9.43 -7.43 19.04
C ARG A 698 9.97 -8.27 17.88
N PRO A 699 9.61 -9.56 17.72
CA PRO A 699 10.05 -10.35 16.59
C PRO A 699 9.54 -9.76 15.26
N ALA A 700 10.41 -9.75 14.24
CA ALA A 700 10.11 -9.33 12.88
C ALA A 700 10.93 -10.18 11.89
N ILE A 701 10.31 -10.57 10.78
CA ILE A 701 10.96 -11.32 9.69
C ILE A 701 12.07 -10.45 9.10
N GLN A 702 11.73 -9.22 8.70
CA GLN A 702 12.67 -8.24 8.17
C GLN A 702 12.53 -6.90 8.91
N ARG A 703 13.66 -6.20 9.08
CA ARG A 703 13.73 -4.82 9.57
C ARG A 703 14.71 -4.03 8.71
N ALA A 704 14.39 -2.80 8.35
CA ALA A 704 15.30 -1.96 7.61
C ALA A 704 16.51 -1.55 8.46
N SER A 705 16.28 -1.24 9.74
CA SER A 705 17.34 -0.83 10.69
C SER A 705 18.48 -1.85 10.86
N ARG A 706 18.24 -3.15 10.62
CA ARG A 706 19.27 -4.20 10.69
C ARG A 706 20.43 -3.98 9.72
N HIS A 707 20.19 -3.23 8.65
CA HIS A 707 21.20 -2.94 7.64
C HIS A 707 22.03 -1.70 7.98
N ILE A 708 21.70 -0.95 9.04
CA ILE A 708 22.46 0.25 9.44
C ILE A 708 23.90 -0.12 9.81
N GLN A 709 24.85 0.35 9.01
CA GLN A 709 26.27 0.21 9.29
C GLN A 709 26.80 1.38 10.13
N SER A 710 26.68 1.29 11.45
CA SER A 710 27.06 2.37 12.39
C SER A 710 28.49 2.95 12.24
N ALA A 711 29.41 2.23 11.60
CA ALA A 711 30.76 2.70 11.33
C ALA A 711 30.87 3.67 10.13
N GLN A 712 29.84 3.76 9.30
CA GLN A 712 29.84 4.61 8.10
C GLN A 712 29.56 6.07 8.45
N PRO A 713 30.18 7.04 7.77
CA PRO A 713 30.13 8.46 8.13
C PRO A 713 28.76 9.11 7.95
N TYR A 714 27.86 8.51 7.18
CA TYR A 714 26.49 8.99 6.96
C TYR A 714 25.50 8.53 8.04
N TRP A 715 25.94 7.74 9.03
CA TRP A 715 25.15 7.33 10.18
C TRP A 715 25.70 7.94 11.47
N ASN A 716 24.81 8.43 12.33
CA ASN A 716 25.14 8.78 13.72
C ASN A 716 24.19 8.02 14.66
N VAL A 717 24.64 6.87 15.16
CA VAL A 717 23.84 6.00 16.02
C VAL A 717 24.07 6.34 17.48
N VAL A 718 23.10 6.97 18.12
CA VAL A 718 23.15 7.35 19.53
C VAL A 718 22.58 6.20 20.36
N LYS A 719 23.46 5.45 21.02
CA LYS A 719 23.05 4.41 21.99
C LYS A 719 22.60 5.05 23.29
N ALA A 720 21.52 4.55 23.89
CA ALA A 720 21.17 4.94 25.26
C ALA A 720 22.31 4.56 26.22
N PRO A 721 22.60 5.38 27.25
CA PRO A 721 23.58 5.02 28.26
C PRO A 721 23.13 3.72 28.94
N VAL A 722 24.00 2.70 28.92
CA VAL A 722 23.78 1.46 29.66
C VAL A 722 23.57 1.85 31.13
N PRO A 723 22.43 1.50 31.77
CA PRO A 723 22.27 1.78 33.19
C PRO A 723 23.41 1.10 33.93
N ALA A 724 24.20 1.90 34.66
CA ALA A 724 25.29 1.39 35.48
C ALA A 724 24.76 0.23 36.32
N SER A 725 25.38 -0.94 36.16
CA SER A 725 25.12 -2.09 37.02
C SER A 725 25.15 -1.60 38.46
N LYS A 726 24.00 -1.65 39.15
CA LYS A 726 23.95 -1.32 40.57
C LYS A 726 25.00 -2.20 41.28
N PRO A 727 25.86 -1.60 42.12
CA PRO A 727 26.95 -2.32 42.78
C PRO A 727 26.45 -3.46 43.66
#